data_AF-A0AAD4IQ71-F1
#
_entry.id   AF-A0AAD4IQ71-F1
#
_cell.length_a   1.000
_cell.length_b   1.000
_cell.length_c   1.000
_cell.angle_alpha   90.00
_cell.angle_beta   90.00
_cell.angle_gamma   90.00
#
_symmetry.space_group_name_H-M   'P 1'
#
loop_
_entity.id
_entity.type
_entity.pdbx_description
1 polymer ?
#
loop_
_entity_poly.entity_id
_entity_poly.type
_entity_poly.pdbx_seq_one_letter_code
_entity_poly.pdbx_strand_id
1 'polypeptide(L)'
;MEGEKSIEDKFSKLHPSMAVNTKIAILGGGPSGLSAAYALAKLGYNNVTVIEKYHTVSGMCESVDIEGMFYDLGGQVLAASSSPTIFHMAKEIGCELEEMDSHKLALIDSYTGKYQDIQVADDYVSVITLTLELQEEAKKSGRIGVHAVSDSASESTPAFLVGRGFESVPKSVAYGYTASGYGFVRDMPYAYIHEFTRTSMAGKIRRFKGGYMSFWEKISESLPAEILCNTEVTSIKRRSSGVEIEVRQNGETTSTLEFDKLIISGAFPFVHGKTYRSPSVAPTVDKRHDIMDFSELEKELFSKVQTIDYYTTVMRIKGFEHLPVGFYYFGEFMDDPQTIGNPVAMQRFYSDTDVFLFWSYGNSAEIKGQEVTQLALDAVKRMGGEVSSVVLQRRFNYFPHVETQDMKQGFYDRIEKELQGELNTYYVGGLMAFELTERNSSYAMALVGRHFACDDPLPRFPYVKSLFSVMPVCFSKVPQQLDETKGVVFPDLSSLDCYVKHWGTHSIIKSKILYTWLNDDGEVLGRRTYEELHANADCIAEKLLSSRKPVIKPGDRVLLIHVPGLEFIDAFFGCLRARVLPVPVLPPDPLQRGGQALLKIENVAKSCNAVAILSTLGYHSAVRAGLVKNLLPLYKASGKSSARWPNLPWIHTDSWIKKSKGLPAENVNSTSIVPEADDLCFLQFTSGSTGDAKGVMITHGGIVHNVKLMRRRYRSTSNTVL
;
A
#
# COMPACT_ATOMS: atom_id res chain seq x y z
N MET A 1 10.03 -0.43 -15.10
CA MET A 1 9.04 -1.22 -14.33
C MET A 1 9.81 -2.13 -13.40
N GLU A 2 10.10 -1.68 -12.19
CA GLU A 2 10.66 -2.54 -11.15
C GLU A 2 9.54 -3.36 -10.51
N GLY A 3 9.85 -4.61 -10.14
CA GLY A 3 9.12 -5.29 -9.09
C GLY A 3 9.39 -4.57 -7.77
N GLU A 4 8.69 -3.47 -7.52
CA GLU A 4 8.73 -2.81 -6.24
C GLU A 4 8.12 -3.75 -5.20
N LYS A 5 8.94 -4.15 -4.22
CA LYS A 5 8.47 -4.68 -2.94
C LYS A 5 7.31 -3.82 -2.44
N SER A 6 6.23 -4.45 -1.98
CA SER A 6 5.06 -3.70 -1.49
C SER A 6 5.47 -2.73 -0.37
N ILE A 7 4.66 -1.71 -0.09
CA ILE A 7 4.93 -0.81 1.03
C ILE A 7 5.00 -1.61 2.34
N GLU A 8 4.20 -2.68 2.50
CA GLU A 8 4.33 -3.59 3.64
C GLU A 8 5.72 -4.24 3.69
N ASP A 9 6.24 -4.73 2.56
CA ASP A 9 7.58 -5.30 2.50
C ASP A 9 8.68 -4.28 2.80
N LYS A 10 8.51 -3.02 2.34
CA LYS A 10 9.47 -1.93 2.60
C LYS A 10 9.56 -1.62 4.10
N PHE A 11 8.42 -1.47 4.78
CA PHE A 11 8.41 -1.11 6.19
C PHE A 11 8.55 -2.31 7.13
N SER A 12 8.13 -3.52 6.77
CA SER A 12 8.14 -4.69 7.66
C SER A 12 9.53 -4.99 8.25
N LYS A 13 10.58 -4.80 7.45
CA LYS A 13 11.99 -5.05 7.83
C LYS A 13 12.66 -3.91 8.57
N LEU A 14 11.99 -2.76 8.68
CA LEU A 14 12.53 -1.58 9.34
C LEU A 14 12.07 -1.52 10.81
N HIS A 15 13.00 -1.12 11.67
CA HIS A 15 12.78 -0.82 13.08
C HIS A 15 12.77 0.71 13.30
N PRO A 16 12.01 1.24 14.27
CA PRO A 16 12.10 2.65 14.63
C PRO A 16 13.51 2.96 15.17
N SER A 17 14.08 4.09 14.77
CA SER A 17 15.42 4.51 15.21
C SER A 17 15.44 5.15 16.60
N MET A 18 14.26 5.52 17.11
CA MET A 18 14.04 6.21 18.39
C MET A 18 12.81 5.62 19.09
N ALA A 19 12.67 5.88 20.40
CA ALA A 19 11.55 5.37 21.18
C ALA A 19 10.19 5.66 20.50
N VAL A 20 9.30 4.67 20.46
CA VAL A 20 8.02 4.78 19.72
C VAL A 20 7.10 5.90 20.21
N ASN A 21 7.32 6.36 21.45
CA ASN A 21 6.59 7.46 22.08
C ASN A 21 7.24 8.85 21.87
N THR A 22 8.32 8.94 21.10
CA THR A 22 8.91 10.21 20.66
C THR A 22 7.82 11.10 20.07
N LYS A 23 7.72 12.33 20.58
CA LYS A 23 6.73 13.32 20.16
C LYS A 23 7.15 13.93 18.83
N ILE A 24 6.39 13.68 17.77
CA ILE A 24 6.72 14.17 16.43
C ILE A 24 5.60 15.09 15.94
N ALA A 25 5.94 16.37 15.71
CA ALA A 25 5.05 17.31 15.03
C ALA A 25 5.24 17.23 13.52
N ILE A 26 4.13 17.28 12.79
CA ILE A 26 4.11 17.44 11.34
C ILE A 26 3.32 18.71 11.02
N LEU A 27 3.97 19.70 10.43
CA LEU A 27 3.34 20.95 10.01
C LEU A 27 2.81 20.81 8.58
N GLY A 28 1.49 20.82 8.42
CA GLY A 28 0.78 20.71 7.15
C GLY A 28 0.17 19.32 6.92
N GLY A 29 -1.16 19.26 6.76
CA GLY A 29 -1.96 18.07 6.49
C GLY A 29 -2.14 17.76 4.99
N GLY A 30 -1.18 18.16 4.15
CA GLY A 30 -1.18 17.82 2.72
C GLY A 30 -0.62 16.42 2.42
N PRO A 31 -0.50 16.04 1.13
CA PRO A 31 0.00 14.74 0.69
C PRO A 31 1.33 14.32 1.34
N SER A 32 2.30 15.23 1.42
CA SER A 32 3.62 14.94 1.99
C SER A 32 3.55 14.75 3.51
N GLY A 33 2.83 15.61 4.23
CA GLY A 33 2.66 15.51 5.67
C GLY A 33 1.90 14.26 6.10
N LEU A 34 0.77 13.96 5.46
CA LEU A 34 0.00 12.75 5.73
C LEU A 34 0.76 11.46 5.35
N SER A 35 1.55 11.49 4.28
CA SER A 35 2.41 10.35 3.92
C SER A 35 3.56 10.15 4.91
N ALA A 36 4.12 11.23 5.47
CA ALA A 36 5.09 11.14 6.55
C ALA A 36 4.45 10.55 7.82
N ALA A 37 3.26 11.01 8.19
CA ALA A 37 2.48 10.47 9.31
C ALA A 37 2.20 8.97 9.12
N TYR A 38 1.77 8.58 7.91
CA TYR A 38 1.55 7.19 7.53
C TYR A 38 2.82 6.34 7.67
N ALA A 39 3.96 6.81 7.17
CA ALA A 39 5.23 6.10 7.30
C ALA A 39 5.67 5.94 8.76
N LEU A 40 5.51 6.98 9.58
CA LEU A 40 5.81 6.93 11.02
C LEU A 40 4.92 5.91 11.74
N ALA A 41 3.63 5.88 11.42
CA ALA A 41 2.70 4.88 11.94
C ALA A 41 3.12 3.46 11.54
N LYS A 42 3.54 3.24 10.28
CA LYS A 42 4.06 1.94 9.81
C LYS A 42 5.37 1.51 10.48
N LEU A 43 6.19 2.45 10.95
CA LEU A 43 7.37 2.17 11.78
C LEU A 43 7.02 1.85 13.25
N GLY A 44 5.82 2.24 13.70
CA GLY A 44 5.30 1.99 15.03
C GLY A 44 5.35 3.20 15.96
N TYR A 45 5.67 4.40 15.47
CA TYR A 45 5.55 5.63 16.25
C TYR A 45 4.08 5.89 16.59
N ASN A 46 3.80 6.22 17.85
CA ASN A 46 2.44 6.34 18.38
C ASN A 46 2.12 7.72 18.99
N ASN A 47 3.02 8.69 18.81
CA ASN A 47 2.90 10.04 19.36
C ASN A 47 3.21 11.08 18.28
N VAL A 48 2.39 11.06 17.23
CA VAL A 48 2.50 11.93 16.05
C VAL A 48 1.31 12.88 16.04
N THR A 49 1.59 14.17 15.88
CA THR A 49 0.57 15.22 15.75
C THR A 49 0.75 15.96 14.43
N VAL A 50 -0.28 15.97 13.59
CA VAL A 50 -0.34 16.74 12.35
C VAL A 50 -1.10 18.04 12.62
N ILE A 51 -0.47 19.17 12.34
CA ILE A 51 -1.03 20.52 12.55
C ILE A 51 -1.38 21.10 11.18
N GLU A 52 -2.68 21.33 10.95
CA GLU A 52 -3.22 21.87 9.71
C GLU A 52 -3.94 23.21 9.97
N LYS A 53 -3.58 24.22 9.18
CA LYS A 53 -4.12 25.57 9.31
C LYS A 53 -5.58 25.64 8.88
N TYR A 54 -5.95 24.90 7.85
CA TYR A 54 -7.29 24.91 7.28
C TYR A 54 -8.23 23.92 7.96
N HIS A 55 -9.52 24.02 7.61
CA HIS A 55 -10.58 23.21 8.20
C HIS A 55 -10.55 21.74 7.77
N THR A 56 -9.87 21.44 6.66
CA THR A 56 -9.68 20.09 6.13
C THR A 56 -8.20 19.87 5.79
N VAL A 57 -7.83 18.59 5.71
CA VAL A 57 -6.53 18.12 5.22
C VAL A 57 -6.54 18.10 3.68
N SER A 58 -5.61 17.39 3.03
CA SER A 58 -5.43 17.23 1.57
C SER A 58 -4.58 18.29 0.87
N GLY A 59 -4.33 19.44 1.50
CA GLY A 59 -3.49 20.50 0.95
C GLY A 59 -4.01 20.98 -0.42
N MET A 60 -3.24 20.76 -1.48
CA MET A 60 -3.60 21.18 -2.84
C MET A 60 -4.45 20.14 -3.60
N CYS A 61 -4.73 18.98 -3.01
CA CYS A 61 -5.68 18.00 -3.59
C CYS A 61 -7.12 18.37 -3.24
N GLU A 62 -7.49 19.62 -3.46
CA GLU A 62 -8.78 20.17 -3.07
C GLU A 62 -9.85 19.83 -4.10
N SER A 63 -11.02 19.40 -3.62
CA SER A 63 -12.17 19.05 -4.45
C SER A 63 -13.40 19.80 -3.96
N VAL A 64 -14.25 20.25 -4.87
CA VAL A 64 -15.52 20.92 -4.56
C VAL A 64 -16.70 20.13 -5.13
N ASP A 65 -17.79 20.06 -4.36
CA ASP A 65 -19.07 19.56 -4.81
C ASP A 65 -19.89 20.71 -5.44
N ILE A 66 -20.26 20.56 -6.70
CA ILE A 66 -21.18 21.45 -7.40
C ILE A 66 -22.31 20.59 -7.95
N GLU A 67 -23.48 20.70 -7.32
CA GLU A 67 -24.72 20.01 -7.72
C GLU A 67 -24.61 18.47 -7.71
N GLY A 68 -23.88 17.91 -6.75
CA GLY A 68 -23.68 16.46 -6.60
C GLY A 68 -22.54 15.91 -7.45
N MET A 69 -21.79 16.78 -8.12
CA MET A 69 -20.67 16.43 -8.98
C MET A 69 -19.37 17.00 -8.40
N PHE A 70 -18.35 16.15 -8.28
CA PHE A 70 -17.06 16.55 -7.71
C PHE A 70 -16.12 17.10 -8.78
N TYR A 71 -15.55 18.27 -8.53
CA TYR A 71 -14.55 18.93 -9.37
C TYR A 71 -13.26 19.12 -8.58
N ASP A 72 -12.16 18.58 -9.08
CA ASP A 72 -10.84 18.71 -8.45
C ASP A 72 -10.22 20.04 -8.89
N LEU A 73 -9.95 20.92 -7.93
CA LEU A 73 -9.43 22.26 -8.17
C LEU A 73 -7.90 22.26 -8.35
N GLY A 74 -7.20 21.35 -7.66
CA GLY A 74 -5.74 21.22 -7.77
C GLY A 74 -5.34 19.86 -8.28
N GLY A 75 -4.70 19.04 -7.44
CA GLY A 75 -4.34 17.67 -7.81
C GLY A 75 -5.59 16.89 -8.26
N GLN A 76 -5.52 16.26 -9.44
CA GLN A 76 -6.71 15.73 -10.11
C GLN A 76 -6.60 14.25 -10.50
N VAL A 77 -5.55 13.89 -11.22
CA VAL A 77 -5.42 12.59 -11.86
C VAL A 77 -4.12 11.90 -11.49
N LEU A 78 -4.14 10.57 -11.59
CA LEU A 78 -2.98 9.71 -11.37
C LEU A 78 -2.82 8.75 -12.54
N ALA A 79 -1.59 8.58 -13.02
CA ALA A 79 -1.27 7.51 -13.94
C ALA A 79 -1.01 6.21 -13.15
N ALA A 80 -1.74 5.14 -13.50
CA ALA A 80 -1.71 3.86 -12.78
C ALA A 80 -0.30 3.29 -12.55
N SER A 81 0.58 3.45 -13.55
CA SER A 81 1.94 2.91 -13.57
C SER A 81 2.97 3.75 -12.83
N SER A 82 2.70 5.03 -12.54
CA SER A 82 3.66 5.98 -11.95
C SER A 82 3.44 6.24 -10.45
N SER A 83 2.29 5.81 -9.92
CA SER A 83 1.84 6.18 -8.57
C SER A 83 1.58 5.00 -7.63
N PRO A 84 2.47 3.99 -7.56
CA PRO A 84 2.24 2.78 -6.77
C PRO A 84 2.01 3.08 -5.28
N THR A 85 2.66 4.11 -4.74
CA THR A 85 2.47 4.58 -3.36
C THR A 85 1.03 4.98 -3.10
N ILE A 86 0.45 5.83 -3.97
CA ILE A 86 -0.91 6.33 -3.79
C ILE A 86 -1.93 5.21 -4.00
N PHE A 87 -1.74 4.36 -5.01
CA PHE A 87 -2.65 3.24 -5.26
C PHE A 87 -2.60 2.18 -4.16
N HIS A 88 -1.44 1.95 -3.56
CA HIS A 88 -1.32 1.09 -2.38
C HIS A 88 -2.13 1.64 -1.21
N MET A 89 -1.92 2.91 -0.84
CA MET A 89 -2.67 3.55 0.24
C MET A 89 -4.17 3.56 -0.07
N ALA A 90 -4.57 3.89 -1.29
CA ALA A 90 -5.97 3.88 -1.74
C ALA A 90 -6.61 2.50 -1.61
N LYS A 91 -5.90 1.44 -1.99
CA LYS A 91 -6.35 0.06 -1.83
C LYS A 91 -6.50 -0.29 -0.35
N GLU A 92 -5.57 0.14 0.49
CA GLU A 92 -5.59 -0.15 1.92
C GLU A 92 -6.78 0.49 2.64
N ILE A 93 -7.21 1.69 2.23
CA ILE A 93 -8.40 2.35 2.79
C ILE A 93 -9.71 2.07 2.04
N GLY A 94 -9.66 1.24 1.00
CA GLY A 94 -10.85 0.91 0.20
C GLY A 94 -11.42 2.10 -0.58
N CYS A 95 -10.57 3.00 -1.09
CA CYS A 95 -11.01 4.09 -1.96
C CYS A 95 -11.40 3.59 -3.35
N GLU A 96 -12.57 4.02 -3.82
CA GLU A 96 -13.01 3.79 -5.20
C GLU A 96 -12.32 4.75 -6.17
N LEU A 97 -11.84 4.18 -7.27
CA LEU A 97 -11.21 4.89 -8.38
C LEU A 97 -12.09 4.73 -9.62
N GLU A 98 -12.14 5.77 -10.43
CA GLU A 98 -12.71 5.74 -11.77
C GLU A 98 -11.62 5.90 -12.82
N GLU A 99 -11.74 5.16 -13.90
CA GLU A 99 -10.81 5.20 -15.02
C GLU A 99 -11.30 6.21 -16.06
N MET A 100 -10.40 7.06 -16.53
CA MET A 100 -10.71 8.15 -17.44
C MET A 100 -10.48 7.71 -18.89
N ASP A 101 -11.19 6.66 -19.32
CA ASP A 101 -11.04 6.03 -20.65
C ASP A 101 -11.44 6.92 -21.83
N SER A 102 -12.20 7.99 -21.57
CA SER A 102 -12.69 8.94 -22.58
C SER A 102 -11.98 10.30 -22.52
N HIS A 103 -10.85 10.42 -21.82
CA HIS A 103 -10.23 11.72 -21.63
C HIS A 103 -9.51 12.19 -22.88
N LYS A 104 -10.11 13.17 -23.54
CA LYS A 104 -9.55 13.81 -24.71
C LYS A 104 -8.48 14.82 -24.29
N LEU A 105 -7.34 14.80 -24.95
CA LEU A 105 -6.31 15.85 -24.87
C LEU A 105 -6.26 16.56 -26.22
N ALA A 106 -6.57 17.86 -26.24
CA ALA A 106 -6.66 18.63 -27.46
C ALA A 106 -6.04 20.03 -27.32
N LEU A 107 -5.52 20.57 -28.42
CA LEU A 107 -5.26 22.00 -28.55
C LEU A 107 -6.57 22.70 -28.90
N ILE A 108 -6.85 23.83 -28.26
CA ILE A 108 -7.99 24.69 -28.61
C ILE A 108 -7.50 26.09 -28.96
N ASP A 109 -8.05 26.63 -30.03
CA ASP A 109 -7.77 27.99 -30.48
C ASP A 109 -8.63 28.99 -29.71
N SER A 110 -7.99 29.94 -28.99
CA SER A 110 -8.70 30.89 -28.12
C SER A 110 -9.56 31.94 -28.84
N TYR A 111 -9.50 32.01 -30.17
CA TYR A 111 -10.27 32.97 -30.97
C TYR A 111 -11.48 32.33 -31.67
N THR A 112 -11.41 31.04 -31.96
CA THR A 112 -12.42 30.33 -32.76
C THR A 112 -13.10 29.20 -32.00
N GLY A 113 -12.53 28.74 -30.88
CA GLY A 113 -13.02 27.58 -30.12
C GLY A 113 -12.84 26.24 -30.83
N LYS A 114 -12.23 26.23 -32.02
CA LYS A 114 -11.91 24.99 -32.75
C LYS A 114 -10.79 24.26 -32.05
N TYR A 115 -10.89 22.94 -31.98
CA TYR A 115 -9.89 22.11 -31.33
C TYR A 115 -9.32 21.02 -32.24
N GLN A 116 -8.13 20.54 -31.92
CA GLN A 116 -7.44 19.44 -32.58
C GLN A 116 -6.81 18.50 -31.56
N ASP A 117 -7.05 17.20 -31.72
CA ASP A 117 -6.53 16.14 -30.84
C ASP A 117 -5.00 16.07 -30.90
N ILE A 118 -4.37 15.81 -29.76
CA ILE A 118 -2.91 15.67 -29.65
C ILE A 118 -2.54 14.19 -29.52
N GLN A 119 -1.50 13.76 -30.24
CA GLN A 119 -0.94 12.42 -30.15
C GLN A 119 0.09 12.34 -29.00
N VAL A 120 -0.40 12.19 -27.76
CA VAL A 120 0.46 12.22 -26.56
C VAL A 120 1.37 10.99 -26.43
N ALA A 121 0.91 9.82 -26.84
CA ALA A 121 1.65 8.58 -26.66
C ALA A 121 3.00 8.58 -27.40
N ASP A 122 3.01 8.99 -28.67
CA ASP A 122 4.21 8.97 -29.52
C ASP A 122 5.28 9.96 -29.04
N ASP A 123 4.83 11.12 -28.55
CA ASP A 123 5.70 12.15 -27.97
C ASP A 123 6.38 11.68 -26.67
N TYR A 124 5.66 11.00 -25.76
CA TYR A 124 6.29 10.45 -24.56
C TYR A 124 7.29 9.32 -24.90
N VAL A 125 7.01 8.55 -25.96
CA VAL A 125 7.96 7.53 -26.45
C VAL A 125 9.26 8.16 -26.93
N SER A 126 9.25 9.35 -27.52
CA SER A 126 10.48 9.97 -28.02
C SER A 126 11.46 10.41 -26.92
N VAL A 127 10.97 10.68 -25.70
CA VAL A 127 11.81 11.05 -24.53
C VAL A 127 12.08 9.89 -23.58
N ILE A 128 11.56 8.68 -23.87
CA ILE A 128 11.65 7.54 -22.95
C ILE A 128 13.08 7.07 -22.75
N THR A 129 13.91 7.07 -23.80
CA THR A 129 15.31 6.64 -23.70
C THR A 129 16.09 7.53 -22.74
N LEU A 130 15.95 8.85 -22.88
CA LEU A 130 16.58 9.83 -22.00
C LEU A 130 16.05 9.73 -20.57
N THR A 131 14.76 9.45 -20.42
CA THR A 131 14.13 9.24 -19.11
C THR A 131 14.70 7.98 -18.43
N LEU A 132 14.83 6.87 -19.15
CA LEU A 132 15.38 5.62 -18.60
C LEU A 132 16.86 5.76 -18.23
N GLU A 133 17.64 6.49 -19.02
CA GLU A 133 19.04 6.77 -18.73
C GLU A 133 19.20 7.53 -17.40
N LEU A 134 18.48 8.65 -17.24
CA LEU A 134 18.52 9.46 -16.02
C LEU A 134 17.95 8.70 -14.81
N GLN A 135 16.95 7.83 -15.00
CA GLN A 135 16.44 6.97 -13.93
C GLN A 135 17.49 5.98 -13.42
N GLU A 136 18.29 5.39 -14.32
CA GLU A 136 19.38 4.50 -13.94
C GLU A 136 20.52 5.25 -13.24
N GLU A 137 20.84 6.48 -13.66
CA GLU A 137 21.79 7.35 -12.96
C GLU A 137 21.29 7.71 -11.55
N ALA A 138 20.03 8.16 -11.44
CA ALA A 138 19.39 8.48 -10.18
C ALA A 138 19.44 7.28 -9.21
N LYS A 139 19.12 6.07 -9.71
CA LYS A 139 19.17 4.84 -8.92
C LYS A 139 20.58 4.50 -8.43
N LYS A 140 21.61 4.69 -9.27
CA LYS A 140 23.01 4.47 -8.89
C LYS A 140 23.50 5.47 -7.83
N SER A 141 22.94 6.67 -7.80
CA SER A 141 23.33 7.71 -6.83
C SER A 141 22.93 7.39 -5.40
N GLY A 142 21.87 6.58 -5.18
CA GLY A 142 21.27 6.34 -3.86
C GLY A 142 20.57 7.57 -3.25
N ARG A 143 20.49 8.68 -3.98
CA ARG A 143 19.75 9.90 -3.62
C ARG A 143 18.28 9.73 -4.00
N ILE A 144 17.42 10.60 -3.47
CA ILE A 144 15.95 10.55 -3.64
C ILE A 144 15.41 11.92 -4.05
N GLY A 145 14.21 11.96 -4.62
CA GLY A 145 13.58 13.20 -5.08
C GLY A 145 14.39 13.91 -6.17
N VAL A 146 14.23 15.23 -6.28
CA VAL A 146 14.93 16.06 -7.26
C VAL A 146 16.46 15.98 -7.09
N HIS A 147 16.94 15.79 -5.86
CA HIS A 147 18.37 15.61 -5.57
C HIS A 147 18.99 14.42 -6.33
N ALA A 148 18.20 13.41 -6.69
CA ALA A 148 18.71 12.25 -7.43
C ALA A 148 19.15 12.57 -8.86
N VAL A 149 18.64 13.67 -9.44
CA VAL A 149 18.94 14.10 -10.80
C VAL A 149 19.48 15.52 -10.87
N SER A 150 19.61 16.21 -9.73
CA SER A 150 20.03 17.61 -9.69
C SER A 150 21.41 17.82 -10.31
N ASP A 151 22.35 16.91 -10.12
CA ASP A 151 23.71 17.08 -10.65
C ASP A 151 23.75 16.81 -12.16
N SER A 152 23.10 15.73 -12.60
CA SER A 152 23.15 15.28 -14.00
C SER A 152 22.22 16.07 -14.92
N ALA A 153 21.18 16.71 -14.41
CA ALA A 153 20.17 17.42 -15.19
C ALA A 153 19.92 18.88 -14.71
N SER A 154 20.94 19.53 -14.13
CA SER A 154 20.84 20.92 -13.65
C SER A 154 20.77 21.99 -14.73
N GLU A 155 21.19 21.68 -15.96
CA GLU A 155 21.18 22.63 -17.06
C GLU A 155 19.75 23.06 -17.41
N SER A 156 19.61 24.26 -17.98
CA SER A 156 18.32 24.70 -18.51
C SER A 156 17.85 23.69 -19.56
N THR A 157 16.54 23.45 -19.61
CA THR A 157 15.95 22.44 -20.50
C THR A 157 16.43 22.57 -21.95
N PRO A 158 16.44 23.77 -22.58
CA PRO A 158 16.95 23.90 -23.94
C PRO A 158 18.42 23.51 -24.09
N ALA A 159 19.29 23.94 -23.16
CA ALA A 159 20.72 23.64 -23.21
C ALA A 159 20.98 22.14 -23.02
N PHE A 160 20.30 21.53 -22.05
CA PHE A 160 20.42 20.11 -21.76
C PHE A 160 20.06 19.24 -22.97
N LEU A 161 18.93 19.55 -23.62
CA LEU A 161 18.42 18.78 -24.76
C LEU A 161 19.33 18.90 -25.99
N VAL A 162 19.79 20.13 -26.30
CA VAL A 162 20.74 20.34 -27.40
C VAL A 162 22.02 19.54 -27.16
N GLY A 163 22.53 19.52 -25.92
CA GLY A 163 23.69 18.71 -25.53
C GLY A 163 23.48 17.20 -25.67
N ARG A 164 22.23 16.74 -25.71
CA ARG A 164 21.83 15.32 -25.84
C ARG A 164 21.29 14.97 -27.24
N GLY A 165 21.37 15.88 -28.21
CA GLY A 165 20.94 15.65 -29.59
C GLY A 165 19.44 15.80 -29.83
N PHE A 166 18.72 16.46 -28.91
CA PHE A 166 17.30 16.79 -29.05
C PHE A 166 17.14 18.27 -29.37
N GLU A 167 16.27 18.62 -30.33
CA GLU A 167 15.98 20.02 -30.66
C GLU A 167 15.12 20.69 -29.58
N SER A 168 14.12 19.97 -29.06
CA SER A 168 13.20 20.47 -28.05
C SER A 168 12.48 19.33 -27.34
N VAL A 169 11.79 19.65 -26.24
CA VAL A 169 10.81 18.74 -25.61
C VAL A 169 9.64 18.58 -26.59
N PRO A 170 9.10 17.35 -26.79
CA PRO A 170 7.89 17.16 -27.57
C PRO A 170 6.75 18.06 -27.10
N LYS A 171 5.96 18.58 -28.04
CA LYS A 171 4.94 19.60 -27.73
C LYS A 171 3.94 19.13 -26.69
N SER A 172 3.45 17.88 -26.76
CA SER A 172 2.48 17.38 -25.78
C SER A 172 3.05 17.32 -24.36
N VAL A 173 4.33 16.96 -24.21
CA VAL A 173 5.02 16.96 -22.90
C VAL A 173 5.18 18.39 -22.39
N ALA A 174 5.62 19.31 -23.26
CA ALA A 174 5.80 20.71 -22.89
C ALA A 174 4.49 21.39 -22.47
N TYR A 175 3.42 21.10 -23.20
CA TYR A 175 2.08 21.57 -22.89
C TYR A 175 1.50 20.91 -21.65
N GLY A 176 1.67 19.60 -21.47
CA GLY A 176 1.27 18.93 -20.22
C GLY A 176 1.97 19.53 -18.99
N TYR A 177 3.27 19.78 -19.10
CA TYR A 177 4.06 20.39 -18.03
C TYR A 177 3.59 21.82 -17.70
N THR A 178 3.47 22.67 -18.72
CA THR A 178 3.07 24.08 -18.57
C THR A 178 1.60 24.20 -18.17
N ALA A 179 0.73 23.37 -18.70
CA ALA A 179 -0.69 23.37 -18.33
C ALA A 179 -0.90 22.94 -16.89
N SER A 180 -0.06 22.05 -16.35
CA SER A 180 -0.15 21.54 -14.96
C SER A 180 0.40 22.51 -13.89
N GLY A 181 0.83 23.72 -14.28
CA GLY A 181 1.25 24.74 -13.34
C GLY A 181 2.74 24.78 -13.01
N TYR A 182 3.59 24.01 -13.71
CA TYR A 182 5.03 23.92 -13.41
C TYR A 182 5.90 24.99 -14.08
N GLY A 183 5.27 26.01 -14.66
CA GLY A 183 5.90 27.12 -15.37
C GLY A 183 6.31 26.76 -16.80
N PHE A 184 7.06 27.66 -17.44
CA PHE A 184 7.44 27.52 -18.84
C PHE A 184 8.70 26.65 -18.98
N VAL A 185 8.64 25.63 -19.83
CA VAL A 185 9.74 24.66 -20.06
C VAL A 185 11.09 25.33 -20.31
N ARG A 186 11.11 26.45 -21.05
CA ARG A 186 12.34 27.18 -21.41
C ARG A 186 13.11 27.73 -20.19
N ASP A 187 12.42 27.99 -19.09
CA ASP A 187 13.00 28.58 -17.88
C ASP A 187 13.47 27.52 -16.88
N MET A 188 13.01 26.28 -17.04
CA MET A 188 13.19 25.23 -16.05
C MET A 188 14.47 24.44 -16.30
N PRO A 189 15.24 24.10 -15.24
CA PRO A 189 16.20 23.00 -15.28
C PRO A 189 15.57 21.71 -15.81
N TYR A 190 16.32 20.92 -16.58
CA TYR A 190 15.81 19.67 -17.15
C TYR A 190 15.44 18.64 -16.08
N ALA A 191 16.06 18.70 -14.90
CA ALA A 191 15.73 17.85 -13.75
C ALA A 191 14.21 17.85 -13.42
N TYR A 192 13.55 19.01 -13.50
CA TYR A 192 12.11 19.09 -13.24
C TYR A 192 11.28 18.51 -14.38
N ILE A 193 11.71 18.72 -15.64
CA ILE A 193 11.07 18.09 -16.80
C ILE A 193 11.20 16.57 -16.70
N HIS A 194 12.36 16.08 -16.29
CA HIS A 194 12.59 14.66 -16.05
C HIS A 194 11.64 14.10 -14.98
N GLU A 195 11.48 14.79 -13.84
CA GLU A 195 10.55 14.37 -12.79
C GLU A 195 9.08 14.31 -13.27
N PHE A 196 8.72 15.17 -14.23
CA PHE A 196 7.42 15.12 -14.89
C PHE A 196 7.31 14.02 -15.97
N THR A 197 8.36 13.75 -16.76
CA THR A 197 8.28 12.74 -17.83
C THR A 197 8.40 11.31 -17.29
N ARG A 198 9.12 11.11 -16.18
CA ARG A 198 9.21 9.80 -15.53
C ARG A 198 7.88 9.34 -14.95
N THR A 199 7.01 10.27 -14.59
CA THR A 199 5.61 9.99 -14.24
C THR A 199 4.81 9.84 -15.54
N SER A 200 5.12 8.76 -16.26
CA SER A 200 4.55 8.42 -17.57
C SER A 200 3.02 8.58 -17.57
N MET A 201 2.52 9.56 -18.32
CA MET A 201 1.10 9.61 -18.70
C MET A 201 0.73 8.50 -19.70
N ALA A 202 1.70 7.74 -20.22
CA ALA A 202 1.40 6.52 -20.95
C ALA A 202 0.89 5.46 -19.96
N GLY A 203 -0.43 5.29 -19.94
CA GLY A 203 -1.12 4.35 -19.06
C GLY A 203 -2.58 4.77 -18.83
N LYS A 204 -3.33 3.93 -18.11
CA LYS A 204 -4.70 4.24 -17.69
C LYS A 204 -4.66 5.36 -16.65
N ILE A 205 -5.30 6.49 -16.96
CA ILE A 205 -5.45 7.63 -16.08
C ILE A 205 -6.65 7.37 -15.16
N ARG A 206 -6.49 7.63 -13.86
CA ARG A 206 -7.52 7.41 -12.85
C ARG A 206 -7.70 8.63 -11.96
N ARG A 207 -8.91 8.79 -11.44
CA ARG A 207 -9.25 9.75 -10.38
C ARG A 207 -10.12 9.08 -9.30
N PHE A 208 -10.32 9.75 -8.18
CA PHE A 208 -11.11 9.23 -7.07
C PHE A 208 -12.59 9.59 -7.23
N LYS A 209 -13.50 8.62 -7.02
CA LYS A 209 -14.96 8.76 -7.25
C LYS A 209 -15.68 9.74 -6.30
N GLY A 210 -14.96 10.37 -5.37
CA GLY A 210 -15.46 11.40 -4.45
C GLY A 210 -14.60 12.67 -4.46
N GLY A 211 -13.85 12.90 -5.54
CA GLY A 211 -12.79 13.90 -5.59
C GLY A 211 -11.52 13.45 -4.87
N TYR A 212 -10.38 14.00 -5.27
CA TYR A 212 -9.08 13.65 -4.71
C TYR A 212 -8.94 14.06 -3.23
N MET A 213 -9.64 15.11 -2.78
CA MET A 213 -9.67 15.52 -1.37
C MET A 213 -10.12 14.37 -0.45
N SER A 214 -11.17 13.64 -0.86
CA SER A 214 -11.77 12.55 -0.07
C SER A 214 -10.80 11.42 0.25
N PHE A 215 -9.81 11.19 -0.61
CA PHE A 215 -8.76 10.19 -0.37
C PHE A 215 -7.90 10.57 0.83
N TRP A 216 -7.44 11.83 0.88
CA TRP A 216 -6.57 12.30 1.96
C TRP A 216 -7.31 12.49 3.28
N GLU A 217 -8.58 12.87 3.24
CA GLU A 217 -9.46 12.90 4.42
C GLU A 217 -9.56 11.50 5.05
N LYS A 218 -9.89 10.48 4.25
CA LYS A 218 -9.95 9.08 4.72
C LYS A 218 -8.61 8.57 5.25
N ILE A 219 -7.50 8.95 4.62
CA ILE A 219 -6.17 8.64 5.17
C ILE A 219 -6.03 9.28 6.55
N SER A 220 -6.32 10.57 6.71
CA SER A 220 -6.19 11.24 8.01
C SER A 220 -7.06 10.63 9.10
N GLU A 221 -8.29 10.23 8.79
CA GLU A 221 -9.23 9.59 9.72
C GLU A 221 -8.76 8.19 10.16
N SER A 222 -8.06 7.48 9.27
CA SER A 222 -7.56 6.15 9.55
C SER A 222 -6.30 6.16 10.42
N LEU A 223 -5.46 7.20 10.33
CA LEU A 223 -4.13 7.22 10.94
C LEU A 223 -4.20 7.23 12.48
N PRO A 224 -3.28 6.52 13.17
CA PRO A 224 -3.15 6.58 14.62
C PRO A 224 -2.33 7.82 15.02
N ALA A 225 -2.70 8.99 14.50
CA ALA A 225 -2.05 10.27 14.73
C ALA A 225 -3.10 11.30 15.15
N GLU A 226 -2.71 12.27 15.96
CA GLU A 226 -3.58 13.39 16.31
C GLU A 226 -3.60 14.39 15.14
N ILE A 227 -4.78 14.67 14.59
CA ILE A 227 -4.94 15.61 13.46
C ILE A 227 -5.62 16.89 13.98
N LEU A 228 -4.89 17.99 13.99
CA LEU A 228 -5.34 19.30 14.47
C LEU A 228 -5.61 20.24 13.29
N CYS A 229 -6.83 20.22 12.76
CA CYS A 229 -7.30 21.19 11.76
C CYS A 229 -7.65 22.54 12.41
N ASN A 230 -7.86 23.59 11.60
CA ASN A 230 -8.14 24.96 12.05
C ASN A 230 -7.11 25.50 13.08
N THR A 231 -5.87 25.04 12.96
CA THR A 231 -4.81 25.29 13.92
C THR A 231 -3.69 26.06 13.25
N GLU A 232 -3.63 27.37 13.50
CA GLU A 232 -2.60 28.24 12.93
C GLU A 232 -1.36 28.23 13.83
N VAL A 233 -0.19 27.92 13.26
CA VAL A 233 1.08 28.09 13.97
C VAL A 233 1.47 29.57 14.00
N THR A 234 1.73 30.09 15.21
CA THR A 234 2.09 31.48 15.43
C THR A 234 3.55 31.68 15.80
N SER A 235 4.21 30.64 16.34
CA SER A 235 5.64 30.67 16.68
C SER A 235 6.20 29.24 16.74
N ILE A 236 7.44 29.05 16.30
CA ILE A 236 8.23 27.81 16.35
C ILE A 236 9.61 28.18 16.88
N LYS A 237 9.98 27.59 18.03
CA LYS A 237 11.33 27.72 18.61
C LYS A 237 11.97 26.35 18.68
N ARG A 238 13.17 26.21 18.14
CA ARG A 238 13.89 24.94 18.02
C ARG A 238 15.15 24.96 18.84
N ARG A 239 15.39 23.87 19.56
CA ARG A 239 16.58 23.67 20.39
C ARG A 239 17.11 22.26 20.15
N SER A 240 18.35 22.01 20.55
CA SER A 240 18.90 20.65 20.53
C SER A 240 18.08 19.66 21.37
N SER A 241 17.42 20.16 22.43
CA SER A 241 16.59 19.38 23.35
C SER A 241 15.15 19.14 22.88
N GLY A 242 14.67 19.82 21.82
CA GLY A 242 13.29 19.68 21.35
C GLY A 242 12.78 20.93 20.62
N VAL A 243 11.48 20.93 20.32
CA VAL A 243 10.78 21.95 19.53
C VAL A 243 9.55 22.42 20.31
N GLU A 244 9.39 23.74 20.42
CA GLU A 244 8.25 24.40 21.01
C GLU A 244 7.43 25.07 19.89
N ILE A 245 6.15 24.75 19.80
CA ILE A 245 5.23 25.30 18.80
C ILE A 245 4.07 25.98 19.50
N GLU A 246 3.93 27.28 19.30
CA GLU A 246 2.74 28.03 19.72
C GLU A 246 1.70 27.97 18.61
N VAL A 247 0.50 27.53 18.96
CA VAL A 247 -0.62 27.38 18.04
C VAL A 247 -1.81 28.18 18.49
N ARG A 248 -2.59 28.69 17.53
CA ARG A 248 -3.88 29.32 17.73
C ARG A 248 -4.97 28.45 17.11
N GLN A 249 -5.79 27.82 17.96
CA GLN A 249 -6.92 27.01 17.51
C GLN A 249 -8.17 27.85 17.34
N ASN A 250 -8.88 27.67 16.22
CA ASN A 250 -10.13 28.35 15.88
C ASN A 250 -10.07 29.89 15.98
N GLY A 251 -8.87 30.47 15.86
CA GLY A 251 -8.67 31.92 15.95
C GLY A 251 -8.76 32.53 17.35
N GLU A 252 -8.97 31.74 18.42
CA GLU A 252 -9.25 32.26 19.76
C GLU A 252 -8.22 31.87 20.81
N THR A 253 -7.90 30.58 20.92
CA THR A 253 -7.08 30.06 22.03
C THR A 253 -5.65 29.81 21.58
N THR A 254 -4.70 30.52 22.18
CA THR A 254 -3.26 30.24 22.00
C THR A 254 -2.79 29.23 23.03
N SER A 255 -2.11 28.17 22.58
CA SER A 255 -1.50 27.16 23.44
C SER A 255 -0.12 26.80 22.93
N THR A 256 0.77 26.38 23.84
CA THR A 256 2.11 25.91 23.51
C THR A 256 2.16 24.40 23.54
N LEU A 257 2.70 23.79 22.49
CA LEU A 257 2.89 22.35 22.33
C LEU A 257 4.39 22.06 22.24
N GLU A 258 4.85 20.99 22.88
CA GLU A 258 6.26 20.59 22.92
C GLU A 258 6.46 19.23 22.23
N PHE A 259 7.47 19.17 21.36
CA PHE A 259 7.80 17.99 20.56
C PHE A 259 9.30 17.70 20.59
N ASP A 260 9.67 16.46 20.29
CA ASP A 260 11.06 16.05 20.15
C ASP A 260 11.58 16.33 18.74
N LYS A 261 10.71 16.16 17.73
CA LYS A 261 11.02 16.27 16.30
C LYS A 261 9.96 17.07 15.57
N LEU A 262 10.37 17.77 14.50
CA LEU A 262 9.50 18.54 13.63
C LEU A 262 9.70 18.12 12.17
N ILE A 263 8.62 17.79 11.48
CA ILE A 263 8.60 17.61 10.02
C ILE A 263 7.78 18.75 9.43
N ILE A 264 8.35 19.52 8.51
CA ILE A 264 7.68 20.64 7.84
C ILE A 264 7.31 20.22 6.43
N SER A 265 6.02 20.33 6.11
CA SER A 265 5.46 20.05 4.79
C SER A 265 4.97 21.33 4.11
N GLY A 266 5.19 21.41 2.79
CA GLY A 266 4.64 22.47 1.94
C GLY A 266 5.42 23.78 1.98
N ALA A 267 4.77 24.88 1.63
CA ALA A 267 5.42 26.16 1.36
C ALA A 267 5.73 27.03 2.60
N PHE A 268 5.49 26.52 3.81
CA PHE A 268 5.72 27.25 5.06
C PHE A 268 7.14 27.85 5.16
N PRO A 269 8.24 27.15 4.80
CA PRO A 269 9.60 27.68 4.93
C PRO A 269 9.95 28.81 3.95
N PHE A 270 9.19 28.97 2.85
CA PHE A 270 9.60 29.81 1.72
C PHE A 270 9.12 31.25 1.83
N VAL A 271 9.00 31.79 3.05
CA VAL A 271 8.58 33.17 3.31
C VAL A 271 9.54 34.18 2.68
N HIS A 272 10.81 33.81 2.51
CA HIS A 272 11.86 34.62 1.87
C HIS A 272 11.99 34.38 0.36
N GLY A 273 11.20 33.46 -0.19
CA GLY A 273 11.25 33.11 -1.61
C GLY A 273 10.70 34.21 -2.52
N LYS A 274 10.85 33.98 -3.83
CA LYS A 274 10.32 34.87 -4.87
C LYS A 274 9.05 34.28 -5.48
N THR A 275 8.24 35.12 -6.11
CA THR A 275 7.22 34.63 -7.04
C THR A 275 7.82 34.58 -8.44
N TYR A 276 7.69 33.44 -9.10
CA TYR A 276 8.13 33.20 -10.47
C TYR A 276 7.58 34.25 -11.45
N ARG A 277 8.48 34.81 -12.27
CA ARG A 277 8.19 35.87 -13.26
C ARG A 277 7.40 37.07 -12.70
N SER A 278 7.53 37.32 -11.41
CA SER A 278 7.01 38.52 -10.76
C SER A 278 8.03 39.67 -10.88
N PRO A 279 7.59 40.90 -11.20
CA PRO A 279 8.44 42.09 -11.06
C PRO A 279 8.97 42.21 -9.62
N SER A 280 10.18 42.74 -9.45
CA SER A 280 10.73 43.03 -8.12
C SER A 280 9.89 44.09 -7.40
N VAL A 281 8.92 43.65 -6.59
CA VAL A 281 8.18 44.54 -5.68
C VAL A 281 9.00 44.71 -4.41
N ALA A 282 8.99 45.91 -3.82
CA ALA A 282 9.54 46.13 -2.48
C ALA A 282 8.94 45.09 -1.51
N PRO A 283 9.74 44.46 -0.63
CA PRO A 283 9.24 43.43 0.26
C PRO A 283 8.11 44.01 1.11
N THR A 284 6.88 43.55 0.86
CA THR A 284 5.81 43.72 1.84
C THR A 284 6.25 42.96 3.08
N VAL A 285 6.32 43.63 4.23
CA VAL A 285 6.68 43.03 5.51
C VAL A 285 5.67 41.90 5.80
N ASP A 286 6.01 40.68 5.41
CA ASP A 286 5.20 39.51 5.72
C ASP A 286 5.48 39.18 7.20
N LYS A 287 4.45 39.31 8.04
CA LYS A 287 4.54 39.00 9.49
C LYS A 287 4.96 37.54 9.76
N ARG A 288 5.03 36.69 8.73
CA ARG A 288 5.56 35.33 8.78
C ARG A 288 7.08 35.26 9.03
N HIS A 289 7.83 36.35 8.81
CA HIS A 289 9.28 36.37 9.05
C HIS A 289 9.70 36.02 10.48
N ASP A 290 8.82 36.24 11.46
CA ASP A 290 9.12 36.01 12.88
C ASP A 290 8.46 34.73 13.44
N ILE A 291 7.81 33.91 12.60
CA ILE A 291 7.10 32.71 13.09
C ILE A 291 8.07 31.58 13.42
N MET A 292 9.21 31.47 12.74
CA MET A 292 10.16 30.38 12.99
C MET A 292 11.58 30.92 13.09
N ASP A 293 12.35 30.38 14.02
CA ASP A 293 13.74 30.74 14.28
C ASP A 293 14.71 30.18 13.21
N PHE A 294 14.56 30.61 11.96
CA PHE A 294 15.38 30.13 10.84
C PHE A 294 16.89 30.32 11.08
N SER A 295 17.66 29.27 10.78
CA SER A 295 19.13 29.32 10.73
C SER A 295 19.60 30.20 9.56
N GLU A 296 20.85 30.66 9.59
CA GLU A 296 21.41 31.45 8.49
C GLU A 296 21.44 30.65 7.17
N LEU A 297 21.66 29.33 7.26
CA LEU A 297 21.62 28.44 6.09
C LEU A 297 20.20 28.31 5.52
N GLU A 298 19.19 28.17 6.38
CA GLU A 298 17.78 28.13 5.95
C GLU A 298 17.36 29.43 5.27
N LYS A 299 17.74 30.59 5.83
CA LYS A 299 17.48 31.90 5.22
C LYS A 299 18.17 32.01 3.85
N GLU A 300 19.43 31.60 3.76
CA GLU A 300 20.19 31.61 2.51
C GLU A 300 19.51 30.76 1.43
N LEU A 301 19.22 29.49 1.74
CA LEU A 301 18.66 28.55 0.76
C LEU A 301 17.21 28.90 0.43
N PHE A 302 16.33 29.10 1.41
CA PHE A 302 14.91 29.35 1.13
C PHE A 302 14.65 30.70 0.47
N SER A 303 15.59 31.66 0.55
CA SER A 303 15.51 32.91 -0.24
C SER A 303 15.69 32.72 -1.76
N LYS A 304 16.29 31.59 -2.18
CA LYS A 304 16.50 31.24 -3.59
C LYS A 304 15.29 30.53 -4.20
N VAL A 305 14.36 30.04 -3.36
CA VAL A 305 13.18 29.31 -3.80
C VAL A 305 12.19 30.25 -4.48
N GLN A 306 11.69 29.83 -5.64
CA GLN A 306 10.59 30.47 -6.35
C GLN A 306 9.33 29.64 -6.20
N THR A 307 8.20 30.32 -6.07
CA THR A 307 6.86 29.70 -6.11
C THR A 307 6.04 30.33 -7.21
N ILE A 308 5.10 29.57 -7.75
CA ILE A 308 4.26 29.97 -8.86
C ILE A 308 2.86 30.28 -8.35
N ASP A 309 2.37 31.46 -8.70
CA ASP A 309 0.98 31.84 -8.51
C ASP A 309 0.13 31.15 -9.57
N TYR A 310 -0.61 30.12 -9.17
CA TYR A 310 -1.40 29.30 -10.10
C TYR A 310 -2.86 29.29 -9.70
N TYR A 311 -3.73 29.62 -10.64
CA TYR A 311 -5.15 29.87 -10.39
C TYR A 311 -6.00 28.84 -11.10
N THR A 312 -7.04 28.37 -10.40
CA THR A 312 -8.14 27.59 -10.98
C THR A 312 -9.42 28.40 -10.90
N THR A 313 -10.02 28.71 -12.03
CA THR A 313 -11.27 29.48 -12.13
C THR A 313 -12.38 28.56 -12.61
N VAL A 314 -13.42 28.41 -11.79
CA VAL A 314 -14.58 27.57 -12.09
C VAL A 314 -15.70 28.45 -12.63
N MET A 315 -16.20 28.14 -13.82
CA MET A 315 -17.21 28.96 -14.52
C MET A 315 -18.35 28.11 -15.06
N ARG A 316 -19.55 28.69 -15.08
CA ARG A 316 -20.70 28.17 -15.82
C ARG A 316 -20.77 28.82 -17.20
N ILE A 317 -20.72 28.03 -18.26
CA ILE A 317 -20.56 28.50 -19.63
C ILE A 317 -21.59 27.86 -20.55
N LYS A 318 -22.33 28.71 -21.26
CA LYS A 318 -23.22 28.32 -22.37
C LYS A 318 -22.51 28.47 -23.71
N GLY A 319 -22.92 27.70 -24.71
CA GLY A 319 -22.35 27.71 -26.06
C GLY A 319 -21.18 26.72 -26.26
N PHE A 320 -20.69 26.11 -25.18
CA PHE A 320 -19.62 25.10 -25.20
C PHE A 320 -20.14 23.65 -25.14
N GLU A 321 -21.44 23.43 -25.27
CA GLU A 321 -22.07 22.11 -25.14
C GLU A 321 -21.56 21.11 -26.19
N HIS A 322 -21.08 21.61 -27.32
CA HIS A 322 -20.50 20.84 -28.43
C HIS A 322 -19.08 20.30 -28.13
N LEU A 323 -18.38 20.83 -27.12
CA LEU A 323 -17.04 20.37 -26.74
C LEU A 323 -17.15 19.06 -25.93
N PRO A 324 -16.52 17.94 -26.35
CA PRO A 324 -16.55 16.72 -25.56
C PRO A 324 -15.90 16.88 -24.18
N VAL A 325 -16.17 15.92 -23.28
CA VAL A 325 -15.44 15.77 -22.02
C VAL A 325 -13.95 15.60 -22.31
N GLY A 326 -13.11 16.38 -21.66
CA GLY A 326 -11.68 16.38 -21.93
C GLY A 326 -10.96 17.62 -21.45
N PHE A 327 -9.65 17.59 -21.65
CA PHE A 327 -8.69 18.64 -21.34
C PHE A 327 -8.26 19.34 -22.61
N TYR A 328 -8.27 20.67 -22.58
CA TYR A 328 -7.98 21.52 -23.71
C TYR A 328 -6.86 22.48 -23.35
N TYR A 329 -5.87 22.56 -24.22
CA TYR A 329 -4.66 23.34 -24.05
C TYR A 329 -4.68 24.55 -24.97
N PHE A 330 -4.34 25.73 -24.43
CA PHE A 330 -4.19 26.95 -25.23
C PHE A 330 -2.71 27.13 -25.60
N GLY A 331 -2.32 26.55 -26.74
CA GLY A 331 -0.92 26.50 -27.18
C GLY A 331 -0.25 27.87 -27.24
N GLU A 332 -0.96 28.87 -27.79
CA GLU A 332 -0.49 30.24 -27.92
C GLU A 332 -0.15 30.91 -26.58
N PHE A 333 -0.84 30.53 -25.49
CA PHE A 333 -0.60 31.08 -24.16
C PHE A 333 0.46 30.29 -23.37
N MET A 334 0.83 29.10 -23.84
CA MET A 334 1.92 28.32 -23.25
C MET A 334 3.25 28.53 -24.00
N ASP A 335 3.18 28.91 -25.26
CA ASP A 335 4.35 29.17 -26.11
C ASP A 335 4.99 30.54 -25.86
N ASP A 336 4.41 31.42 -25.04
CA ASP A 336 4.99 32.72 -24.72
C ASP A 336 4.80 33.10 -23.24
N PRO A 337 5.89 33.20 -22.44
CA PRO A 337 5.80 33.67 -21.06
C PRO A 337 5.22 35.08 -20.86
N GLN A 338 5.12 35.89 -21.90
CA GLN A 338 4.48 37.21 -21.81
C GLN A 338 2.95 37.12 -21.66
N THR A 339 2.35 35.97 -21.94
CA THR A 339 0.90 35.78 -21.85
C THR A 339 0.41 35.34 -20.46
N ILE A 340 1.27 35.38 -19.43
CA ILE A 340 0.85 35.16 -18.02
C ILE A 340 -0.45 35.92 -17.74
N GLY A 341 -1.37 35.30 -17.01
CA GLY A 341 -2.74 35.78 -16.78
C GLY A 341 -3.77 35.08 -17.67
N ASN A 342 -3.43 34.80 -18.94
CA ASN A 342 -4.31 34.07 -19.84
C ASN A 342 -4.44 32.59 -19.41
N PRO A 343 -5.56 31.93 -19.74
CA PRO A 343 -5.74 30.52 -19.42
C PRO A 343 -4.79 29.66 -20.24
N VAL A 344 -3.93 28.87 -19.60
CA VAL A 344 -3.07 27.90 -20.27
C VAL A 344 -3.81 26.60 -20.59
N ALA A 345 -4.88 26.32 -19.83
CA ALA A 345 -5.72 25.17 -20.05
C ALA A 345 -7.16 25.39 -19.60
N MET A 346 -8.06 24.56 -20.14
CA MET A 346 -9.40 24.36 -19.60
C MET A 346 -9.82 22.90 -19.63
N GLN A 347 -10.81 22.55 -18.84
CA GLN A 347 -11.35 21.19 -18.81
C GLN A 347 -12.86 21.18 -18.64
N ARG A 348 -13.47 20.23 -19.36
CA ARG A 348 -14.85 19.80 -19.16
C ARG A 348 -14.85 18.41 -18.51
N PHE A 349 -15.31 18.32 -17.26
CA PHE A 349 -15.33 17.05 -16.52
C PHE A 349 -16.50 16.15 -16.91
N TYR A 350 -17.68 16.74 -17.12
CA TYR A 350 -18.93 16.00 -17.30
C TYR A 350 -19.67 16.51 -18.53
N SER A 351 -20.30 15.60 -19.28
CA SER A 351 -20.94 15.92 -20.56
C SER A 351 -22.31 16.59 -20.41
N ASP A 352 -22.92 16.46 -19.24
CA ASP A 352 -24.26 16.93 -18.89
C ASP A 352 -24.27 18.19 -18.01
N THR A 353 -23.09 18.78 -17.75
CA THR A 353 -22.97 20.05 -17.03
C THR A 353 -22.45 21.18 -17.92
N ASP A 354 -22.72 22.41 -17.47
CA ASP A 354 -22.21 23.67 -18.04
C ASP A 354 -20.99 24.19 -17.27
N VAL A 355 -20.40 23.37 -16.40
CA VAL A 355 -19.28 23.76 -15.52
C VAL A 355 -17.94 23.43 -16.17
N PHE A 356 -17.07 24.43 -16.25
CA PHE A 356 -15.73 24.33 -16.81
C PHE A 356 -14.69 24.89 -15.84
N LEU A 357 -13.52 24.26 -15.82
CA LEU A 357 -12.37 24.71 -15.04
C LEU A 357 -11.34 25.30 -15.99
N PHE A 358 -10.77 26.45 -15.62
CA PHE A 358 -9.71 27.12 -16.35
C PHE A 358 -8.50 27.31 -15.44
N TRP A 359 -7.32 27.05 -15.97
CA TRP A 359 -6.06 27.24 -15.25
C TRP A 359 -5.22 28.34 -15.87
N SER A 360 -4.68 29.21 -15.01
CA SER A 360 -3.87 30.35 -15.42
C SER A 360 -2.73 30.61 -14.44
N TYR A 361 -1.66 31.19 -14.95
CA TYR A 361 -0.59 31.76 -14.13
C TYR A 361 -0.92 33.19 -13.70
N GLY A 362 -0.51 33.58 -12.50
CA GLY A 362 -0.40 34.98 -12.09
C GLY A 362 1.06 35.37 -11.82
N ASN A 363 1.28 36.62 -11.43
CA ASN A 363 2.62 37.13 -11.16
C ASN A 363 2.76 37.83 -9.81
N SER A 364 1.84 37.64 -8.86
CA SER A 364 1.79 38.25 -7.52
C SER A 364 1.79 39.78 -7.43
N ALA A 365 2.07 40.51 -8.52
CA ALA A 365 2.22 41.97 -8.53
C ALA A 365 1.02 42.63 -9.19
N GLU A 366 0.90 42.45 -10.50
CA GLU A 366 -0.09 43.11 -11.37
C GLU A 366 -1.18 42.13 -11.81
N ILE A 367 -0.79 40.88 -12.10
CA ILE A 367 -1.66 39.82 -12.59
C ILE A 367 -2.06 38.95 -11.40
N LYS A 368 -3.21 39.30 -10.82
CA LYS A 368 -3.82 38.66 -9.65
C LYS A 368 -5.21 38.13 -10.00
N GLY A 369 -5.87 37.48 -9.05
CA GLY A 369 -7.13 36.77 -9.27
C GLY A 369 -8.21 37.51 -10.09
N GLN A 370 -8.39 38.82 -9.89
CA GLN A 370 -9.34 39.62 -10.69
C GLN A 370 -8.94 39.70 -12.17
N GLU A 371 -7.69 40.05 -12.46
CA GLU A 371 -7.16 40.14 -13.82
C GLU A 371 -7.15 38.76 -14.50
N VAL A 372 -6.72 37.74 -13.78
CA VAL A 372 -6.75 36.34 -14.24
C VAL A 372 -8.16 35.90 -14.61
N THR A 373 -9.16 36.24 -13.77
CA THR A 373 -10.56 35.94 -14.05
C THR A 373 -11.01 36.66 -15.32
N GLN A 374 -10.71 37.96 -15.45
CA GLN A 374 -11.12 38.76 -16.60
C GLN A 374 -10.56 38.21 -17.92
N LEU A 375 -9.29 37.83 -17.94
CA LEU A 375 -8.66 37.23 -19.13
C LEU A 375 -9.29 35.88 -19.52
N ALA A 376 -9.67 35.06 -18.53
CA ALA A 376 -10.40 33.82 -18.79
C ALA A 376 -11.82 34.10 -19.34
N LEU A 377 -12.55 35.08 -18.80
CA LEU A 377 -13.86 35.51 -19.31
C LEU A 377 -13.75 35.98 -20.77
N ASP A 378 -12.72 36.77 -21.08
CA ASP A 378 -12.50 37.27 -22.43
C ASP A 378 -12.17 36.14 -23.41
N ALA A 379 -11.40 35.14 -22.99
CA ALA A 379 -11.13 33.94 -23.79
C ALA A 379 -12.42 33.16 -24.09
N VAL A 380 -13.29 32.96 -23.10
CA VAL A 380 -14.60 32.30 -23.30
C VAL A 380 -15.44 33.07 -24.31
N LYS A 381 -15.52 34.39 -24.16
CA LYS A 381 -16.28 35.26 -25.07
C LYS A 381 -15.76 35.21 -26.50
N ARG A 382 -14.44 35.22 -26.69
CA ARG A 382 -13.80 35.12 -28.02
C ARG A 382 -14.13 33.79 -28.70
N MET A 383 -14.10 32.68 -27.97
CA MET A 383 -14.49 31.36 -28.46
C MET A 383 -16.01 31.21 -28.71
N GLY A 384 -16.82 32.25 -28.48
CA GLY A 384 -18.26 32.25 -28.72
C GLY A 384 -19.10 31.71 -27.56
N GLY A 385 -18.51 31.52 -26.37
CA GLY A 385 -19.22 31.12 -25.16
C GLY A 385 -19.78 32.31 -24.38
N GLU A 386 -20.81 32.06 -23.57
CA GLU A 386 -21.39 33.03 -22.65
C GLU A 386 -21.23 32.54 -21.22
N VAL A 387 -20.48 33.28 -20.39
CA VAL A 387 -20.28 32.96 -18.98
C VAL A 387 -21.50 33.40 -18.19
N SER A 388 -22.26 32.44 -17.67
CA SER A 388 -23.43 32.69 -16.83
C SER A 388 -23.03 33.12 -15.42
N SER A 389 -21.98 32.52 -14.86
CA SER A 389 -21.40 32.91 -13.57
C SER A 389 -19.99 32.37 -13.38
N VAL A 390 -19.18 33.09 -12.59
CA VAL A 390 -17.95 32.57 -11.99
C VAL A 390 -18.33 31.97 -10.64
N VAL A 391 -18.18 30.65 -10.50
CA VAL A 391 -18.59 29.91 -9.30
C VAL A 391 -17.61 30.16 -8.16
N LEU A 392 -16.31 29.96 -8.44
CA LEU A 392 -15.22 30.25 -7.51
C LEU A 392 -13.91 30.43 -8.26
N GLN A 393 -12.92 30.98 -7.57
CA GLN A 393 -11.53 30.96 -8.00
C GLN A 393 -10.64 30.54 -6.83
N ARG A 394 -9.75 29.59 -7.09
CA ARG A 394 -8.74 29.12 -6.13
C ARG A 394 -7.35 29.56 -6.59
N ARG A 395 -6.57 30.12 -5.66
CA ARG A 395 -5.15 30.43 -5.86
C ARG A 395 -4.31 29.41 -5.08
N PHE A 396 -3.37 28.79 -5.77
CA PHE A 396 -2.34 27.94 -5.18
C PHE A 396 -1.00 28.68 -5.17
N ASN A 397 -0.28 28.55 -4.06
CA ASN A 397 1.14 28.86 -4.01
C ASN A 397 1.90 27.60 -4.44
N TYR A 398 2.13 27.47 -5.74
CA TYR A 398 2.40 26.20 -6.40
C TYR A 398 3.87 26.02 -6.77
N PHE A 399 4.27 24.77 -6.98
CA PHE A 399 5.58 24.35 -7.52
C PHE A 399 6.78 25.16 -6.98
N PRO A 400 7.17 24.96 -5.71
CA PRO A 400 8.41 25.52 -5.17
C PRO A 400 9.62 24.91 -5.88
N HIS A 401 10.47 25.74 -6.46
CA HIS A 401 11.64 25.31 -7.24
C HIS A 401 12.77 26.34 -7.16
N VAL A 402 13.94 25.97 -7.66
CA VAL A 402 15.11 26.87 -7.80
C VAL A 402 15.58 26.96 -9.25
N GLU A 403 16.28 28.04 -9.57
CA GLU A 403 16.84 28.27 -10.90
C GLU A 403 18.02 27.33 -11.22
N THR A 404 18.39 27.28 -12.51
CA THR A 404 19.53 26.52 -13.03
C THR A 404 20.82 26.80 -12.26
N GLN A 405 21.10 28.06 -11.92
CA GLN A 405 22.36 28.42 -11.26
C GLN A 405 22.42 27.89 -9.82
N ASP A 406 21.34 28.03 -9.06
CA ASP A 406 21.29 27.55 -7.67
C ASP A 406 21.37 26.02 -7.62
N MET A 407 20.68 25.33 -8.53
CA MET A 407 20.76 23.87 -8.65
C MET A 407 22.20 23.42 -8.94
N LYS A 408 22.90 24.07 -9.89
CA LYS A 408 24.31 23.79 -10.21
C LYS A 408 25.26 24.05 -9.04
N GLN A 409 24.93 25.00 -8.18
CA GLN A 409 25.71 25.34 -6.98
C GLN A 409 25.42 24.40 -5.79
N GLY A 410 24.77 23.25 -6.05
CA GLY A 410 24.57 22.21 -5.04
C GLY A 410 23.44 22.49 -4.07
N PHE A 411 22.44 23.30 -4.45
CA PHE A 411 21.28 23.63 -3.60
C PHE A 411 20.68 22.40 -2.90
N TYR A 412 20.37 21.35 -3.67
CA TYR A 412 19.76 20.12 -3.14
C TYR A 412 20.71 19.29 -2.30
N ASP A 413 22.01 19.28 -2.62
CA ASP A 413 23.02 18.58 -1.82
C ASP A 413 23.13 19.19 -0.42
N ARG A 414 23.09 20.53 -0.33
CA ARG A 414 23.11 21.26 0.95
C ARG A 414 21.84 21.03 1.75
N ILE A 415 20.65 21.08 1.14
CA ILE A 415 19.40 20.74 1.85
C ILE A 415 19.48 19.32 2.44
N GLU A 416 19.86 18.34 1.64
CA GLU A 416 19.79 16.94 2.03
C GLU A 416 20.86 16.53 3.04
N LYS A 417 22.06 17.14 2.98
CA LYS A 417 23.17 16.79 3.88
C LYS A 417 23.23 17.66 5.14
N GLU A 418 22.88 18.93 5.02
CA GLU A 418 23.09 19.91 6.09
C GLU A 418 21.79 20.22 6.85
N LEU A 419 20.64 20.30 6.17
CA LEU A 419 19.38 20.68 6.82
C LEU A 419 18.55 19.51 7.37
N GLN A 420 18.58 18.33 6.72
CA GLN A 420 17.74 17.20 7.13
C GLN A 420 18.17 16.64 8.50
N GLY A 421 17.43 17.02 9.55
CA GLY A 421 17.69 16.69 10.95
C GLY A 421 18.37 17.81 11.75
N GLU A 422 18.73 18.92 11.11
CA GLU A 422 19.28 20.09 11.80
C GLU A 422 18.25 20.63 12.80
N LEU A 423 18.69 20.87 14.04
CA LEU A 423 17.81 21.31 15.14
C LEU A 423 16.52 20.49 15.25
N ASN A 424 16.62 19.17 15.06
CA ASN A 424 15.50 18.23 15.11
C ASN A 424 14.40 18.48 14.05
N THR A 425 14.74 19.16 12.95
CA THR A 425 13.81 19.56 11.89
C THR A 425 14.08 18.81 10.60
N TYR A 426 13.01 18.41 9.91
CA TYR A 426 13.07 17.74 8.63
C TYR A 426 12.10 18.38 7.65
N TYR A 427 12.46 18.40 6.37
CA TYR A 427 11.69 19.05 5.32
C TYR A 427 11.17 18.02 4.32
N VAL A 428 9.86 18.05 4.05
CA VAL A 428 9.18 17.27 2.99
C VAL A 428 8.31 18.21 2.14
N GLY A 429 7.94 17.79 0.93
CA GLY A 429 7.15 18.63 0.02
C GLY A 429 7.75 18.76 -1.37
N GLY A 430 7.07 19.51 -2.24
CA GLY A 430 7.37 19.54 -3.67
C GLY A 430 8.73 20.11 -4.01
N LEU A 431 9.34 20.92 -3.14
CA LEU A 431 10.69 21.42 -3.35
C LEU A 431 11.68 20.26 -3.45
N MET A 432 11.63 19.33 -2.49
CA MET A 432 12.54 18.19 -2.46
C MET A 432 12.09 17.07 -3.40
N ALA A 433 10.78 16.90 -3.59
CA ALA A 433 10.22 15.74 -4.28
C ALA A 433 9.86 15.95 -5.75
N PHE A 434 9.60 17.18 -6.19
CA PHE A 434 8.72 17.59 -7.30
C PHE A 434 7.24 17.60 -6.90
N GLU A 435 6.50 18.65 -7.30
CA GLU A 435 5.13 18.94 -6.85
C GLU A 435 4.07 18.07 -7.56
N LEU A 436 4.24 16.76 -7.41
CA LEU A 436 3.30 15.70 -7.78
C LEU A 436 3.00 14.88 -6.53
N THR A 437 1.72 14.51 -6.34
CA THR A 437 1.25 13.82 -5.13
C THR A 437 2.00 12.53 -4.82
N GLU A 438 2.26 11.72 -5.84
CA GLU A 438 2.98 10.46 -5.75
C GLU A 438 4.47 10.66 -5.46
N ARG A 439 5.08 11.73 -5.97
CA ARG A 439 6.48 12.05 -5.71
C ARG A 439 6.65 12.56 -4.29
N ASN A 440 5.80 13.50 -3.89
CA ASN A 440 5.66 14.00 -2.53
C ASN A 440 5.51 12.87 -1.51
N SER A 441 4.62 11.92 -1.78
CA SER A 441 4.37 10.77 -0.90
C SER A 441 5.58 9.82 -0.85
N SER A 442 6.15 9.46 -2.00
CA SER A 442 7.33 8.60 -2.06
C SER A 442 8.54 9.23 -1.35
N TYR A 443 8.77 10.53 -1.52
CA TYR A 443 9.85 11.24 -0.86
C TYR A 443 9.64 11.29 0.66
N ALA A 444 8.44 11.65 1.12
CA ALA A 444 8.12 11.69 2.55
C ALA A 444 8.34 10.33 3.23
N MET A 445 7.89 9.23 2.60
CA MET A 445 8.13 7.89 3.12
C MET A 445 9.61 7.51 3.14
N ALA A 446 10.37 7.88 2.09
CA ALA A 446 11.80 7.60 2.01
C ALA A 446 12.60 8.39 3.05
N LEU A 447 12.25 9.66 3.27
CA LEU A 447 12.84 10.51 4.30
C LEU A 447 12.57 9.95 5.70
N VAL A 448 11.34 9.54 5.97
CA VAL A 448 10.99 8.86 7.23
C VAL A 448 11.79 7.57 7.40
N GLY A 449 11.90 6.76 6.35
CA GLY A 449 12.73 5.55 6.36
C GLY A 449 14.21 5.84 6.64
N ARG A 450 14.75 6.96 6.15
CA ARG A 450 16.17 7.32 6.33
C ARG A 450 16.49 7.87 7.72
N HIS A 451 15.60 8.68 8.30
CA HIS A 451 15.90 9.41 9.53
C HIS A 451 15.19 8.87 10.78
N PHE A 452 14.07 8.16 10.62
CA PHE A 452 13.25 7.63 11.71
C PHE A 452 13.27 6.10 11.76
N ALA A 453 13.99 5.44 10.86
CA ALA A 453 14.10 3.99 10.85
C ALA A 453 15.56 3.52 10.91
N CYS A 454 15.69 2.22 11.16
CA CYS A 454 16.93 1.49 11.17
C CYS A 454 16.68 0.08 10.60
N ASP A 455 17.64 -0.41 9.82
CA ASP A 455 17.63 -1.72 9.16
C ASP A 455 18.55 -2.74 9.84
N ASP A 456 18.98 -2.45 11.08
CA ASP A 456 19.75 -3.38 11.92
C ASP A 456 18.98 -4.73 12.07
N PRO A 457 19.64 -5.90 12.04
CA PRO A 457 18.97 -7.20 12.17
C PRO A 457 18.16 -7.39 13.46
N LEU A 458 18.48 -6.60 14.49
CA LEU A 458 17.80 -6.56 15.78
C LEU A 458 17.50 -5.10 16.13
N PRO A 459 16.36 -4.81 16.76
CA PRO A 459 16.03 -3.46 17.15
C PRO A 459 16.93 -2.97 18.29
N ARG A 460 17.26 -1.67 18.26
CA ARG A 460 18.12 -1.02 19.26
C ARG A 460 17.51 -0.98 20.66
N PHE A 461 16.19 -1.10 20.75
CA PHE A 461 15.42 -1.17 21.99
C PHE A 461 14.19 -2.05 21.80
N PRO A 462 13.67 -2.68 22.87
CA PRO A 462 12.42 -3.43 22.79
C PRO A 462 11.26 -2.51 22.42
N TYR A 463 10.50 -2.90 21.40
CA TYR A 463 9.30 -2.21 20.99
C TYR A 463 8.29 -3.21 20.43
N VAL A 464 7.02 -2.81 20.41
CA VAL A 464 5.97 -3.58 19.73
C VAL A 464 5.59 -2.79 18.49
N LYS A 465 5.79 -3.39 17.33
CA LYS A 465 5.29 -2.83 16.08
C LYS A 465 3.79 -3.09 16.01
N SER A 466 2.99 -2.05 16.21
CA SER A 466 1.56 -2.16 15.97
C SER A 466 1.35 -2.53 14.50
N LEU A 467 0.69 -3.65 14.24
CA LEU A 467 0.21 -3.99 12.90
C LEU A 467 -1.01 -3.12 12.62
N PHE A 468 -0.76 -1.81 12.44
CA PHE A 468 -1.78 -0.85 12.07
C PHE A 468 -2.32 -1.22 10.68
N SER A 469 -3.53 -1.78 10.68
CA SER A 469 -4.34 -1.94 9.47
C SER A 469 -5.07 -0.62 9.25
N VAL A 470 -4.84 0.00 8.09
CA VAL A 470 -5.44 1.31 7.74
C VAL A 470 -6.93 1.13 7.37
N MET A 471 -7.39 -0.11 7.12
CA MET A 471 -8.83 -0.34 7.08
C MET A 471 -9.41 -0.02 8.45
N PRO A 472 -10.46 0.82 8.53
CA PRO A 472 -11.28 0.86 9.71
C PRO A 472 -11.92 -0.52 9.79
N VAL A 473 -11.31 -1.44 10.54
CA VAL A 473 -12.08 -2.55 11.08
C VAL A 473 -13.10 -1.83 11.94
N CYS A 474 -14.31 -1.73 11.42
CA CYS A 474 -15.42 -0.99 11.97
C CYS A 474 -15.69 -1.50 13.40
N PHE A 475 -14.95 -0.99 14.36
CA PHE A 475 -15.13 -1.21 15.79
C PHE A 475 -15.55 0.12 16.42
N SER A 476 -16.53 0.79 15.80
CA SER A 476 -17.49 1.62 16.55
C SER A 476 -18.46 0.75 17.36
N LYS A 477 -18.40 -0.57 17.22
CA LYS A 477 -19.13 -1.49 18.09
C LYS A 477 -18.32 -1.75 19.35
N VAL A 478 -18.87 -1.31 20.49
CA VAL A 478 -18.65 -1.94 21.80
C VAL A 478 -18.43 -3.44 21.56
N PRO A 479 -17.34 -4.05 22.05
CA PRO A 479 -17.04 -5.45 21.78
C PRO A 479 -18.30 -6.27 22.01
N GLN A 480 -18.87 -6.80 20.94
CA GLN A 480 -20.10 -7.57 21.07
C GLN A 480 -19.70 -8.78 21.90
N GLN A 481 -20.32 -8.91 23.08
CA GLN A 481 -20.11 -10.08 23.91
C GLN A 481 -20.57 -11.28 23.08
N LEU A 482 -19.62 -12.04 22.54
CA LEU A 482 -19.91 -13.20 21.70
C LEU A 482 -20.36 -14.32 22.64
N ASP A 483 -21.60 -14.26 23.09
CA ASP A 483 -22.19 -15.36 23.85
C ASP A 483 -22.30 -16.61 22.96
N GLU A 484 -22.48 -17.77 23.61
CA GLU A 484 -22.78 -19.00 22.89
C GLU A 484 -24.05 -18.83 22.03
N THR A 485 -24.07 -19.47 20.86
CA THR A 485 -25.28 -19.54 20.05
C THR A 485 -26.42 -20.09 20.92
N LYS A 486 -27.62 -19.50 20.85
CA LYS A 486 -28.75 -19.92 21.69
C LYS A 486 -29.01 -21.43 21.53
N GLY A 487 -29.03 -22.16 22.64
CA GLY A 487 -29.21 -23.62 22.65
C GLY A 487 -27.92 -24.42 22.43
N VAL A 488 -26.76 -23.77 22.39
CA VAL A 488 -25.44 -24.40 22.29
C VAL A 488 -24.75 -24.33 23.65
N VAL A 489 -24.29 -25.48 24.13
CA VAL A 489 -23.48 -25.59 25.34
C VAL A 489 -22.19 -26.28 24.96
N PHE A 490 -21.06 -25.66 25.31
CA PHE A 490 -19.75 -26.26 25.04
C PHE A 490 -19.57 -27.52 25.92
N PRO A 491 -19.36 -28.71 25.33
CA PRO A 491 -19.33 -29.94 26.10
C PRO A 491 -17.97 -30.13 26.77
N ASP A 492 -17.96 -30.90 27.86
CA ASP A 492 -16.73 -31.35 28.51
C ASP A 492 -16.44 -32.80 28.10
N LEU A 493 -15.56 -32.98 27.11
CA LEU A 493 -15.24 -34.29 26.53
C LEU A 493 -13.76 -34.61 26.70
N SER A 494 -13.43 -35.89 26.81
CA SER A 494 -12.08 -36.39 27.11
C SER A 494 -11.16 -36.49 25.88
N SER A 495 -11.70 -36.49 24.66
CA SER A 495 -10.93 -36.66 23.43
C SER A 495 -11.38 -35.73 22.29
N LEU A 496 -10.44 -35.44 21.38
CA LEU A 496 -10.68 -34.58 20.20
C LEU A 496 -11.73 -35.15 19.25
N ASP A 497 -11.73 -36.46 19.02
CA ASP A 497 -12.74 -37.09 18.14
C ASP A 497 -14.14 -36.99 18.73
N CYS A 498 -14.28 -37.08 20.07
CA CYS A 498 -15.57 -36.85 20.73
C CYS A 498 -16.11 -35.44 20.45
N TYR A 499 -15.25 -34.42 20.43
CA TYR A 499 -15.66 -33.06 20.05
C TYR A 499 -16.13 -33.00 18.59
N VAL A 500 -15.43 -33.62 17.65
CA VAL A 500 -15.86 -33.65 16.24
C VAL A 500 -17.18 -34.40 16.07
N LYS A 501 -17.34 -35.54 16.73
CA LYS A 501 -18.60 -36.29 16.73
C LYS A 501 -19.75 -35.50 17.34
N HIS A 502 -19.53 -34.87 18.49
CA HIS A 502 -20.54 -34.03 19.14
C HIS A 502 -20.98 -32.89 18.21
N TRP A 503 -20.05 -32.10 17.69
CA TRP A 503 -20.38 -30.95 16.86
C TRP A 503 -20.91 -31.33 15.47
N GLY A 504 -20.43 -32.42 14.88
CA GLY A 504 -20.91 -32.94 13.60
C GLY A 504 -22.31 -33.54 13.64
N THR A 505 -22.80 -33.91 14.83
CA THR A 505 -24.17 -34.40 15.04
C THR A 505 -25.10 -33.39 15.72
N HIS A 506 -24.54 -32.27 16.22
CA HIS A 506 -25.30 -31.23 16.90
C HIS A 506 -26.25 -30.52 15.94
N SER A 507 -27.55 -30.49 16.27
CA SER A 507 -28.63 -29.97 15.40
C SER A 507 -28.39 -28.55 14.87
N ILE A 508 -27.81 -27.66 15.69
CA ILE A 508 -27.54 -26.26 15.34
C ILE A 508 -26.17 -26.04 14.66
N ILE A 509 -25.15 -26.82 15.03
CA ILE A 509 -23.75 -26.50 14.68
C ILE A 509 -23.26 -27.32 13.49
N LYS A 510 -23.85 -28.49 13.21
CA LYS A 510 -23.35 -29.43 12.20
C LYS A 510 -23.11 -28.80 10.82
N SER A 511 -23.96 -27.86 10.39
CA SER A 511 -23.84 -27.19 9.08
C SER A 511 -22.92 -25.96 9.09
N LYS A 512 -22.41 -25.53 10.25
CA LYS A 512 -21.46 -24.41 10.32
C LYS A 512 -20.12 -24.82 9.69
N ILE A 513 -19.46 -23.85 9.06
CA ILE A 513 -18.11 -23.99 8.51
C ILE A 513 -17.14 -24.08 9.69
N LEU A 514 -16.35 -25.15 9.72
CA LEU A 514 -15.28 -25.38 10.68
C LEU A 514 -13.92 -24.92 10.12
N TYR A 515 -13.66 -25.20 8.84
CA TYR A 515 -12.41 -24.80 8.17
C TYR A 515 -12.69 -24.11 6.84
N THR A 516 -11.97 -23.02 6.57
CA THR A 516 -11.85 -22.39 5.24
C THR A 516 -10.38 -22.41 4.85
N TRP A 517 -10.06 -22.98 3.69
CA TRP A 517 -8.71 -23.04 3.16
C TRP A 517 -8.51 -21.96 2.10
N LEU A 518 -7.44 -21.17 2.26
CA LEU A 518 -7.12 -20.02 1.39
C LEU A 518 -5.83 -20.29 0.60
N ASN A 519 -5.69 -19.68 -0.57
CA ASN A 519 -4.41 -19.58 -1.29
C ASN A 519 -3.61 -18.34 -0.84
N ASP A 520 -2.42 -18.16 -1.41
CA ASP A 520 -1.52 -17.04 -1.10
C ASP A 520 -2.11 -15.66 -1.48
N ASP A 521 -3.09 -15.64 -2.39
CA ASP A 521 -3.83 -14.44 -2.81
C ASP A 521 -5.05 -14.13 -1.92
N GLY A 522 -5.32 -14.95 -0.90
CA GLY A 522 -6.47 -14.83 0.00
C GLY A 522 -7.80 -15.36 -0.56
N GLU A 523 -7.77 -16.06 -1.69
CA GLU A 523 -8.95 -16.67 -2.32
C GLU A 523 -9.31 -18.01 -1.67
N VAL A 524 -10.62 -18.31 -1.59
CA VAL A 524 -11.12 -19.54 -0.97
C VAL A 524 -10.98 -20.74 -1.92
N LEU A 525 -10.09 -21.68 -1.57
CA LEU A 525 -9.90 -22.94 -2.30
C LEU A 525 -10.84 -24.06 -1.85
N GLY A 526 -11.27 -24.03 -0.59
CA GLY A 526 -12.11 -25.09 -0.02
C GLY A 526 -12.71 -24.75 1.32
N ARG A 527 -13.80 -25.45 1.67
CA ARG A 527 -14.48 -25.34 2.97
C ARG A 527 -14.77 -26.72 3.53
N ARG A 528 -14.83 -26.80 4.85
CA ARG A 528 -15.26 -28.00 5.59
C ARG A 528 -16.20 -27.61 6.70
N THR A 529 -17.40 -28.20 6.69
CA THR A 529 -18.36 -28.09 7.81
C THR A 529 -18.09 -29.15 8.87
N TYR A 530 -18.71 -28.99 10.05
CA TYR A 530 -18.64 -30.00 11.12
C TYR A 530 -19.24 -31.34 10.69
N GLU A 531 -20.38 -31.33 9.99
CA GLU A 531 -21.06 -32.52 9.47
C GLU A 531 -20.19 -33.24 8.43
N GLU A 532 -19.59 -32.50 7.50
CA GLU A 532 -18.69 -33.08 6.49
C GLU A 532 -17.45 -33.70 7.11
N LEU A 533 -16.78 -33.02 8.05
CA LEU A 533 -15.60 -33.58 8.72
C LEU A 533 -15.98 -34.83 9.52
N HIS A 534 -17.12 -34.80 10.22
CA HIS A 534 -17.60 -35.95 10.96
C HIS A 534 -17.85 -37.15 10.03
N ALA A 535 -18.57 -36.96 8.92
CA ALA A 535 -18.84 -38.02 7.95
C ALA A 535 -17.56 -38.54 7.27
N ASN A 536 -16.61 -37.66 6.94
CA ASN A 536 -15.34 -38.05 6.34
C ASN A 536 -14.49 -38.89 7.31
N ALA A 537 -14.44 -38.49 8.59
CA ALA A 537 -13.73 -39.24 9.62
C ALA A 537 -14.36 -40.64 9.84
N ASP A 538 -15.69 -40.77 9.81
CA ASP A 538 -16.37 -42.07 9.86
C ASP A 538 -16.00 -42.95 8.68
N CYS A 539 -16.07 -42.39 7.46
CA CYS A 539 -15.74 -43.11 6.24
C CYS A 539 -14.29 -43.63 6.27
N ILE A 540 -13.33 -42.78 6.63
CA ILE A 540 -11.92 -43.17 6.72
C ILE A 540 -11.73 -44.23 7.80
N ALA A 541 -12.36 -44.08 8.97
CA ALA A 541 -12.21 -45.02 10.07
C ALA A 541 -12.74 -46.42 9.71
N GLU A 542 -13.93 -46.49 9.11
CA GLU A 542 -14.51 -47.74 8.61
C GLU A 542 -13.56 -48.40 7.59
N LYS A 543 -13.01 -47.65 6.64
CA LYS A 543 -12.10 -48.19 5.63
C LYS A 543 -10.76 -48.63 6.20
N LEU A 544 -10.22 -47.95 7.22
CA LEU A 544 -9.02 -48.40 7.93
C LEU A 544 -9.27 -49.72 8.65
N LEU A 545 -10.35 -49.83 9.43
CA LEU A 545 -10.67 -51.01 10.24
C LEU A 545 -11.12 -52.22 9.41
N SER A 546 -11.77 -51.97 8.26
CA SER A 546 -12.21 -53.02 7.33
C SER A 546 -11.14 -53.44 6.33
N SER A 547 -10.01 -52.72 6.27
CA SER A 547 -8.93 -53.00 5.32
C SER A 547 -8.29 -54.37 5.57
N ARG A 548 -8.27 -55.21 4.52
CA ARG A 548 -7.63 -56.54 4.55
C ARG A 548 -6.20 -56.54 4.03
N LYS A 549 -5.79 -55.50 3.28
CA LYS A 549 -4.47 -55.36 2.67
C LYS A 549 -4.08 -53.87 2.55
N PRO A 550 -3.28 -53.33 3.50
CA PRO A 550 -2.80 -53.96 4.74
C PRO A 550 -3.92 -54.15 5.75
N VAL A 551 -3.73 -55.09 6.69
CA VAL A 551 -4.56 -55.14 7.91
C VAL A 551 -4.06 -54.05 8.84
N ILE A 552 -4.94 -53.14 9.25
CA ILE A 552 -4.64 -52.07 10.21
C ILE A 552 -5.53 -52.26 11.43
N LYS A 553 -4.93 -52.24 12.62
CA LYS A 553 -5.62 -52.45 13.89
C LYS A 553 -5.53 -51.20 14.76
N PRO A 554 -6.48 -51.00 15.69
CA PRO A 554 -6.31 -50.03 16.78
C PRO A 554 -4.94 -50.16 17.45
N GLY A 555 -4.26 -49.03 17.66
CA GLY A 555 -2.91 -48.94 18.20
C GLY A 555 -1.78 -48.98 17.14
N ASP A 556 -2.08 -49.34 15.90
CA ASP A 556 -1.08 -49.26 14.81
C ASP A 556 -0.71 -47.80 14.51
N ARG A 557 0.54 -47.58 14.09
CA ARG A 557 1.02 -46.26 13.68
C ARG A 557 0.96 -46.14 12.17
N VAL A 558 0.43 -45.04 11.68
CA VAL A 558 0.40 -44.75 10.25
C VAL A 558 0.98 -43.38 9.98
N LEU A 559 1.79 -43.27 8.93
CA LEU A 559 2.34 -41.98 8.53
C LEU A 559 1.27 -41.17 7.80
N LEU A 560 1.07 -39.92 8.19
CA LEU A 560 0.21 -38.98 7.46
C LEU A 560 1.11 -38.07 6.64
N ILE A 561 1.10 -38.28 5.32
CA ILE A 561 1.91 -37.55 4.35
C ILE A 561 0.97 -36.87 3.36
N HIS A 562 0.56 -35.65 3.70
CA HIS A 562 -0.37 -34.85 2.91
C HIS A 562 0.20 -33.46 2.66
N VAL A 563 0.02 -32.95 1.43
CA VAL A 563 0.23 -31.52 1.14
C VAL A 563 -0.70 -30.70 2.04
N PRO A 564 -0.28 -29.52 2.55
CA PRO A 564 -1.14 -28.66 3.35
C PRO A 564 -2.52 -28.44 2.69
N GLY A 565 -3.59 -28.79 3.40
CA GLY A 565 -4.95 -28.78 2.88
C GLY A 565 -5.95 -29.49 3.79
N LEU A 566 -7.23 -29.45 3.41
CA LEU A 566 -8.34 -30.02 4.20
C LEU A 566 -8.29 -31.56 4.29
N GLU A 567 -7.69 -32.22 3.31
CA GLU A 567 -7.57 -33.68 3.23
C GLU A 567 -6.71 -34.26 4.37
N PHE A 568 -5.72 -33.50 4.85
CA PHE A 568 -4.94 -33.88 6.02
C PHE A 568 -5.82 -33.96 7.27
N ILE A 569 -6.72 -32.98 7.44
CA ILE A 569 -7.61 -32.87 8.59
C ILE A 569 -8.57 -34.07 8.61
N ASP A 570 -9.17 -34.38 7.46
CA ASP A 570 -10.05 -35.55 7.34
C ASP A 570 -9.31 -36.85 7.73
N ALA A 571 -8.10 -37.04 7.21
CA ALA A 571 -7.29 -38.23 7.51
C ALA A 571 -6.87 -38.32 8.98
N PHE A 572 -6.51 -37.20 9.60
CA PHE A 572 -6.14 -37.13 11.01
C PHE A 572 -7.29 -37.59 11.90
N PHE A 573 -8.49 -37.01 11.75
CA PHE A 573 -9.65 -37.39 12.56
C PHE A 573 -10.15 -38.80 12.24
N GLY A 574 -10.05 -39.26 10.98
CA GLY A 574 -10.33 -40.66 10.63
C GLY A 574 -9.42 -41.66 11.36
N CYS A 575 -8.14 -41.34 11.55
CA CYS A 575 -7.23 -42.17 12.34
C CYS A 575 -7.63 -42.21 13.81
N LEU A 576 -7.93 -41.04 14.41
CA LEU A 576 -8.36 -40.97 15.81
C LEU A 576 -9.60 -41.81 16.06
N ARG A 577 -10.60 -41.73 15.17
CA ARG A 577 -11.83 -42.51 15.28
C ARG A 577 -11.62 -44.00 15.09
N ALA A 578 -10.67 -44.40 14.25
CA ALA A 578 -10.23 -45.79 14.12
C ALA A 578 -9.33 -46.27 15.28
N ARG A 579 -8.96 -45.38 16.22
CA ARG A 579 -7.93 -45.61 17.24
C ARG A 579 -6.58 -46.04 16.64
N VAL A 580 -6.30 -45.60 15.43
CA VAL A 580 -5.01 -45.76 14.76
C VAL A 580 -4.21 -44.50 15.07
N LEU A 581 -2.93 -44.64 15.44
CA LEU A 581 -2.09 -43.53 15.84
C LEU A 581 -1.53 -42.81 14.61
N PRO A 582 -2.01 -41.58 14.29
CA PRO A 582 -1.45 -40.81 13.20
C PRO A 582 -0.05 -40.30 13.59
N VAL A 583 0.87 -40.36 12.62
CA VAL A 583 2.21 -39.79 12.72
C VAL A 583 2.37 -38.78 11.59
N PRO A 584 2.04 -37.50 11.81
CA PRO A 584 2.17 -36.46 10.79
C PRO A 584 3.63 -36.28 10.38
N VAL A 585 3.90 -36.32 9.07
CA VAL A 585 5.22 -36.07 8.50
C VAL A 585 5.08 -35.14 7.30
N LEU A 586 5.87 -34.07 7.27
CA LEU A 586 5.84 -33.08 6.19
C LEU A 586 6.16 -33.76 4.85
N PRO A 587 5.31 -33.63 3.81
CA PRO A 587 5.60 -34.20 2.51
C PRO A 587 6.81 -33.49 1.87
N PRO A 588 7.79 -34.22 1.33
CA PRO A 588 8.83 -33.63 0.48
C PRO A 588 8.24 -33.17 -0.85
N ASP A 589 8.95 -32.28 -1.56
CA ASP A 589 8.61 -31.97 -2.95
C ASP A 589 8.72 -33.25 -3.80
N PRO A 590 7.65 -33.69 -4.47
CA PRO A 590 7.66 -34.92 -5.28
C PRO A 590 8.58 -34.82 -6.50
N LEU A 591 8.99 -33.61 -6.91
CA LEU A 591 9.90 -33.35 -8.02
C LEU A 591 11.37 -33.22 -7.59
N GLN A 592 11.65 -33.00 -6.30
CA GLN A 592 13.02 -32.98 -5.78
C GLN A 592 13.59 -34.39 -5.68
N ARG A 593 14.91 -34.53 -5.91
CA ARG A 593 15.60 -35.82 -5.77
C ARG A 593 15.70 -36.21 -4.30
N GLY A 594 15.28 -37.44 -4.02
CA GLY A 594 15.34 -38.07 -2.70
C GLY A 594 16.72 -37.97 -2.04
N GLY A 595 16.73 -37.38 -0.84
CA GLY A 595 17.92 -37.18 -0.01
C GLY A 595 17.57 -37.28 1.49
N GLN A 596 18.10 -36.36 2.29
CA GLN A 596 17.95 -36.33 3.75
C GLN A 596 16.48 -36.34 4.23
N ALA A 597 15.55 -35.80 3.45
CA ALA A 597 14.11 -35.85 3.75
C ALA A 597 13.54 -37.27 3.70
N LEU A 598 13.93 -38.10 2.71
CA LEU A 598 13.48 -39.49 2.64
C LEU A 598 14.12 -40.35 3.74
N LEU A 599 15.40 -40.10 4.07
CA LEU A 599 16.04 -40.76 5.21
C LEU A 599 15.32 -40.45 6.53
N LYS A 600 14.90 -39.18 6.73
CA LYS A 600 14.09 -38.80 7.88
C LYS A 600 12.77 -39.56 7.92
N ILE A 601 12.05 -39.63 6.80
CA ILE A 601 10.77 -40.37 6.70
C ILE A 601 10.99 -41.86 7.00
N GLU A 602 12.04 -42.46 6.45
CA GLU A 602 12.38 -43.86 6.71
C GLU A 602 12.74 -44.12 8.17
N ASN A 603 13.52 -43.22 8.79
CA ASN A 603 13.88 -43.31 10.20
C ASN A 603 12.65 -43.17 11.11
N VAL A 604 11.75 -42.22 10.80
CA VAL A 604 10.47 -42.07 11.52
C VAL A 604 9.62 -43.33 11.39
N ALA A 605 9.47 -43.85 10.16
CA ALA A 605 8.71 -45.07 9.87
C ALA A 605 9.21 -46.26 10.70
N LYS A 606 10.54 -46.46 10.75
CA LYS A 606 11.17 -47.53 11.53
C LYS A 606 11.03 -47.29 13.03
N SER A 607 11.31 -46.07 13.51
CA SER A 607 11.28 -45.74 14.94
C SER A 607 9.89 -45.94 15.56
N CYS A 608 8.83 -45.63 14.83
CA CYS A 608 7.46 -45.84 15.31
C CYS A 608 6.83 -47.15 14.83
N ASN A 609 7.55 -48.00 14.09
CA ASN A 609 7.03 -49.22 13.47
C ASN A 609 5.72 -48.96 12.69
N ALA A 610 5.76 -48.01 11.76
CA ALA A 610 4.58 -47.65 10.96
C ALA A 610 4.14 -48.79 10.02
N VAL A 611 2.83 -48.97 9.85
CA VAL A 611 2.26 -50.06 9.04
C VAL A 611 1.75 -49.60 7.67
N ALA A 612 1.52 -48.31 7.48
CA ALA A 612 1.03 -47.73 6.23
C ALA A 612 1.35 -46.23 6.11
N ILE A 613 1.23 -45.71 4.89
CA ILE A 613 1.24 -44.27 4.58
C ILE A 613 -0.16 -43.87 4.12
N LEU A 614 -0.77 -42.90 4.80
CA LEU A 614 -2.00 -42.25 4.35
C LEU A 614 -1.62 -40.96 3.59
N SER A 615 -2.22 -40.77 2.42
CA SER A 615 -1.99 -39.62 1.54
C SER A 615 -3.20 -39.39 0.62
N THR A 616 -3.03 -38.51 -0.38
CA THR A 616 -3.97 -38.32 -1.49
C THR A 616 -3.50 -39.05 -2.74
N LEU A 617 -4.43 -39.42 -3.63
CA LEU A 617 -4.11 -40.05 -4.91
C LEU A 617 -3.22 -39.15 -5.78
N GLY A 618 -3.48 -37.84 -5.78
CA GLY A 618 -2.73 -36.85 -6.55
C GLY A 618 -1.26 -36.80 -6.14
N TYR A 619 -0.98 -36.68 -4.84
CA TYR A 619 0.38 -36.62 -4.33
C TYR A 619 1.15 -37.92 -4.57
N HIS A 620 0.56 -39.09 -4.28
CA HIS A 620 1.23 -40.36 -4.55
C HIS A 620 1.50 -40.57 -6.05
N SER A 621 0.60 -40.11 -6.94
CA SER A 621 0.83 -40.14 -8.39
C SER A 621 2.03 -39.27 -8.79
N ALA A 622 2.16 -38.07 -8.21
CA ALA A 622 3.32 -37.20 -8.43
C ALA A 622 4.63 -37.83 -7.95
N VAL A 623 4.62 -38.47 -6.77
CA VAL A 623 5.78 -39.23 -6.24
C VAL A 623 6.21 -40.35 -7.21
N ARG A 624 5.25 -41.11 -7.75
CA ARG A 624 5.52 -42.17 -8.74
C ARG A 624 6.10 -41.61 -10.05
N ALA A 625 5.55 -40.50 -10.55
CA ALA A 625 6.05 -39.83 -11.75
C ALA A 625 7.48 -39.29 -11.56
N GLY A 626 7.77 -38.68 -10.40
CA GLY A 626 9.11 -38.21 -10.03
C GLY A 626 10.14 -39.35 -9.97
N LEU A 627 9.76 -40.52 -9.46
CA LEU A 627 10.60 -41.72 -9.46
C LEU A 627 10.95 -42.20 -10.88
N VAL A 628 9.97 -42.24 -11.80
CA VAL A 628 10.20 -42.64 -13.20
C VAL A 628 11.10 -41.65 -13.93
N LYS A 629 10.87 -40.34 -13.74
CA LYS A 629 11.71 -39.28 -14.34
C LYS A 629 13.18 -39.40 -13.92
N ASN A 630 13.43 -39.78 -12.67
CA ASN A 630 14.78 -39.98 -12.13
C ASN A 630 15.47 -41.29 -12.57
N LEU A 631 14.72 -42.25 -13.13
CA LEU A 631 15.27 -43.49 -13.70
C LEU A 631 15.73 -43.33 -15.16
N LEU A 632 15.34 -42.24 -15.85
CA LEU A 632 15.72 -41.98 -17.24
C LEU A 632 17.22 -41.62 -17.37
N PRO A 633 17.96 -42.22 -18.33
CA PRO A 633 19.41 -42.00 -18.50
C PRO A 633 19.82 -40.54 -18.71
N LEU A 634 18.96 -39.74 -19.36
CA LEU A 634 19.20 -38.33 -19.70
C LEU A 634 19.38 -37.41 -18.49
N TYR A 635 18.96 -37.85 -17.30
CA TYR A 635 19.03 -37.06 -16.07
C TYR A 635 20.03 -37.61 -15.05
N LYS A 636 20.90 -38.59 -15.38
CA LYS A 636 21.94 -39.09 -14.45
C LYS A 636 23.05 -38.06 -14.21
N ALA A 637 22.83 -37.12 -13.28
CA ALA A 637 23.90 -36.33 -12.66
C ALA A 637 24.42 -37.04 -11.40
N SER A 638 25.73 -37.04 -11.23
CA SER A 638 26.52 -37.78 -10.22
C SER A 638 26.12 -37.48 -8.77
N GLY A 639 25.49 -38.46 -8.10
CA GLY A 639 25.27 -38.44 -6.66
C GLY A 639 24.67 -39.75 -6.16
N LYS A 640 25.45 -40.55 -5.42
CA LYS A 640 24.99 -41.78 -4.75
C LYS A 640 24.13 -41.41 -3.54
N SER A 641 22.84 -41.13 -3.71
CA SER A 641 21.88 -41.09 -2.61
C SER A 641 21.14 -42.43 -2.54
N SER A 642 21.30 -43.17 -1.43
CA SER A 642 20.64 -44.46 -1.17
C SER A 642 19.23 -44.33 -0.60
N ALA A 643 18.76 -43.10 -0.36
CA ALA A 643 17.50 -42.83 0.32
C ALA A 643 16.29 -43.22 -0.54
N ARG A 644 15.42 -44.09 -0.01
CA ARG A 644 14.20 -44.55 -0.68
C ARG A 644 12.99 -44.29 0.21
N TRP A 645 11.81 -44.19 -0.40
CA TRP A 645 10.57 -44.24 0.36
C TRP A 645 10.50 -45.54 1.19
N PRO A 646 10.01 -45.50 2.44
CA PRO A 646 9.84 -46.72 3.22
C PRO A 646 8.90 -47.67 2.48
N ASN A 647 9.20 -48.96 2.56
CA ASN A 647 8.42 -50.01 1.90
C ASN A 647 7.11 -50.26 2.66
N LEU A 648 6.21 -49.30 2.58
CA LEU A 648 4.90 -49.31 3.24
C LEU A 648 3.77 -49.17 2.19
N PRO A 649 2.62 -49.79 2.43
CA PRO A 649 1.44 -49.62 1.59
C PRO A 649 0.93 -48.18 1.67
N TRP A 650 0.59 -47.62 0.51
CA TRP A 650 0.00 -46.29 0.39
C TRP A 650 -1.52 -46.38 0.31
N ILE A 651 -2.19 -45.57 1.12
CA ILE A 651 -3.64 -45.50 1.27
C ILE A 651 -4.11 -44.10 0.86
N HIS A 652 -5.10 -44.04 -0.03
CA HIS A 652 -5.63 -42.80 -0.59
C HIS A 652 -6.96 -42.41 0.07
N THR A 653 -6.86 -41.57 1.09
CA THR A 653 -8.00 -41.14 1.91
C THR A 653 -9.03 -40.32 1.12
N ASP A 654 -8.57 -39.44 0.23
CA ASP A 654 -9.41 -38.64 -0.67
C ASP A 654 -10.27 -39.51 -1.61
N SER A 655 -9.72 -40.63 -2.06
CA SER A 655 -10.40 -41.57 -2.94
C SER A 655 -11.50 -42.34 -2.22
N TRP A 656 -11.35 -42.60 -0.92
CA TRP A 656 -12.40 -43.22 -0.11
C TRP A 656 -13.59 -42.28 0.09
N ILE A 657 -13.32 -41.01 0.46
CA ILE A 657 -14.35 -39.98 0.62
C ILE A 657 -15.11 -39.74 -0.69
N LYS A 658 -14.40 -39.61 -1.82
CA LYS A 658 -15.04 -39.39 -3.13
C LYS A 658 -15.99 -40.53 -3.51
N LYS A 659 -15.65 -41.78 -3.13
CA LYS A 659 -16.48 -42.96 -3.43
C LYS A 659 -17.66 -43.15 -2.46
N SER A 660 -17.59 -42.62 -1.25
CA SER A 660 -18.70 -42.70 -0.29
C SER A 660 -19.79 -41.65 -0.55
N LYS A 661 -19.47 -40.54 -1.22
CA LYS A 661 -20.45 -39.53 -1.66
C LYS A 661 -21.49 -40.17 -2.60
N GLY A 662 -22.71 -40.40 -2.08
CA GLY A 662 -23.85 -40.94 -2.82
C GLY A 662 -24.41 -42.27 -2.30
N LEU A 663 -23.78 -42.89 -1.29
CA LEU A 663 -24.30 -44.09 -0.61
C LEU A 663 -24.93 -43.70 0.73
N PRO A 664 -26.12 -44.22 1.10
CA PRO A 664 -26.69 -44.00 2.42
C PRO A 664 -25.75 -44.58 3.48
N ALA A 665 -25.47 -43.80 4.53
CA ALA A 665 -24.69 -44.27 5.67
C ALA A 665 -25.44 -45.43 6.34
N GLU A 666 -24.96 -46.66 6.14
CA GLU A 666 -25.41 -47.78 6.96
C GLU A 666 -24.97 -47.48 8.39
N ASN A 667 -25.93 -47.41 9.32
CA ASN A 667 -25.67 -47.29 10.75
C ASN A 667 -25.00 -48.57 11.24
N VAL A 668 -23.70 -48.70 10.98
CA VAL A 668 -22.86 -49.70 11.63
C VAL A 668 -22.81 -49.30 13.09
N ASN A 669 -23.47 -50.09 13.94
CA ASN A 669 -23.31 -50.05 15.39
C ASN A 669 -21.83 -50.29 15.72
N SER A 670 -21.01 -49.24 15.66
CA SER A 670 -19.65 -49.30 16.15
C SER A 670 -19.74 -49.24 17.67
N THR A 671 -19.56 -50.39 18.31
CA THR A 671 -19.11 -50.48 19.70
C THR A 671 -17.71 -49.85 19.78
N SER A 672 -17.64 -48.53 19.60
CA SER A 672 -16.42 -47.74 19.65
C SER A 672 -16.13 -47.44 21.11
N ILE A 673 -15.19 -48.19 21.68
CA ILE A 673 -14.58 -47.83 22.96
C ILE A 673 -14.01 -46.40 22.79
N VAL A 674 -14.56 -45.46 23.56
CA VAL A 674 -14.17 -44.05 23.53
C VAL A 674 -12.71 -43.93 24.02
N PRO A 675 -11.84 -43.13 23.36
CA PRO A 675 -10.49 -42.91 23.86
C PRO A 675 -10.51 -42.23 25.23
N GLU A 676 -9.71 -42.75 26.15
CA GLU A 676 -9.51 -42.14 27.47
C GLU A 676 -8.55 -40.95 27.40
N ALA A 677 -8.55 -40.10 28.43
CA ALA A 677 -7.71 -38.90 28.44
C ALA A 677 -6.19 -39.22 28.35
N ASP A 678 -5.78 -40.35 28.92
CA ASP A 678 -4.38 -40.81 28.91
C ASP A 678 -4.00 -41.60 27.65
N ASP A 679 -4.98 -41.92 26.79
CA ASP A 679 -4.69 -42.55 25.50
C ASP A 679 -3.90 -41.59 24.60
N LEU A 680 -2.97 -42.16 23.83
CA LEU A 680 -2.21 -41.43 22.84
C LEU A 680 -3.15 -40.93 21.72
N CYS A 681 -3.09 -39.63 21.45
CA CYS A 681 -3.78 -39.01 20.33
C CYS A 681 -2.95 -39.09 19.05
N PHE A 682 -1.67 -38.70 19.10
CA PHE A 682 -0.78 -38.78 17.95
C PHE A 682 0.70 -38.74 18.37
N LEU A 683 1.59 -39.07 17.44
CA LEU A 683 3.04 -38.94 17.65
C LEU A 683 3.58 -37.79 16.82
N GLN A 684 4.23 -36.82 17.48
CA GLN A 684 4.90 -35.71 16.80
C GLN A 684 6.40 -35.95 16.78
N PHE A 685 7.00 -36.08 15.60
CA PHE A 685 8.45 -36.16 15.49
C PHE A 685 9.07 -34.78 15.36
N THR A 686 10.10 -34.52 16.17
CA THR A 686 10.87 -33.27 16.11
C THR A 686 12.33 -33.58 15.80
N SER A 687 12.95 -32.76 14.94
CA SER A 687 14.40 -32.80 14.74
C SER A 687 15.06 -31.93 15.79
N GLY A 688 15.51 -32.53 16.90
CA GLY A 688 16.34 -31.84 17.87
C GLY A 688 17.71 -31.46 17.27
N SER A 689 18.42 -30.53 17.91
CA SER A 689 19.76 -30.06 17.51
C SER A 689 20.87 -31.13 17.61
N THR A 690 20.58 -32.33 18.15
CA THR A 690 21.58 -33.30 18.60
C THR A 690 21.43 -34.74 18.08
N GLY A 691 20.62 -35.03 17.05
CA GLY A 691 20.62 -36.40 16.45
C GLY A 691 19.36 -36.81 15.69
N ASP A 692 19.12 -38.13 15.62
CA ASP A 692 17.94 -38.75 14.99
C ASP A 692 16.62 -38.25 15.61
N ALA A 693 15.59 -38.13 14.77
CA ALA A 693 14.27 -37.62 15.19
C ALA A 693 13.63 -38.52 16.25
N LYS A 694 13.08 -37.91 17.30
CA LYS A 694 12.40 -38.61 18.40
C LYS A 694 10.91 -38.31 18.37
N GLY A 695 10.10 -39.33 18.65
CA GLY A 695 8.65 -39.19 18.74
C GLY A 695 8.24 -38.64 20.09
N VAL A 696 7.55 -37.50 20.08
CA VAL A 696 6.86 -36.94 21.25
C VAL A 696 5.46 -37.55 21.30
N MET A 697 5.16 -38.18 22.44
CA MET A 697 3.87 -38.81 22.71
C MET A 697 2.88 -37.76 23.17
N ILE A 698 1.85 -37.49 22.36
CA ILE A 698 0.81 -36.51 22.69
C ILE A 698 -0.48 -37.25 23.03
N THR A 699 -0.98 -37.09 24.25
CA THR A 699 -2.24 -37.70 24.71
C THR A 699 -3.46 -36.85 24.35
N HIS A 700 -4.65 -37.46 24.33
CA HIS A 700 -5.91 -36.75 24.13
C HIS A 700 -6.15 -35.69 25.20
N GLY A 701 -5.93 -36.04 26.48
CA GLY A 701 -6.09 -35.15 27.62
C GLY A 701 -5.14 -33.95 27.57
N GLY A 702 -3.90 -34.15 27.13
CA GLY A 702 -2.92 -33.07 26.97
C GLY A 702 -3.38 -32.00 25.97
N ILE A 703 -3.89 -32.42 24.80
CA ILE A 703 -4.39 -31.48 23.79
C ILE A 703 -5.68 -30.81 24.27
N VAL A 704 -6.63 -31.59 24.79
CA VAL A 704 -7.91 -31.06 25.28
C VAL A 704 -7.69 -30.04 26.39
N HIS A 705 -6.72 -30.28 27.30
CA HIS A 705 -6.33 -29.32 28.31
C HIS A 705 -5.84 -28.01 27.69
N ASN A 706 -4.95 -28.07 26.70
CA ASN A 706 -4.45 -26.89 25.99
C ASN A 706 -5.57 -26.11 25.29
N VAL A 707 -6.50 -26.81 24.61
CA VAL A 707 -7.67 -26.20 23.97
C VAL A 707 -8.58 -25.51 24.99
N LYS A 708 -8.83 -26.14 26.14
CA LYS A 708 -9.61 -25.53 27.23
C LYS A 708 -8.93 -24.28 27.80
N LEU A 709 -7.59 -24.29 27.93
CA LEU A 709 -6.82 -23.11 28.35
C LEU A 709 -6.97 -21.97 27.35
N MET A 710 -6.80 -22.23 26.05
CA MET A 710 -6.99 -21.25 24.98
C MET A 710 -8.42 -20.68 25.00
N ARG A 711 -9.44 -21.53 25.12
CA ARG A 711 -10.85 -21.09 25.21
C ARG A 711 -11.07 -20.15 26.39
N ARG A 712 -10.55 -20.48 27.58
CA ARG A 712 -10.66 -19.60 28.76
C ARG A 712 -9.93 -18.27 28.55
N ARG A 713 -8.74 -18.29 27.95
CA ARG A 713 -7.91 -17.10 27.74
C ARG A 713 -8.48 -16.15 26.69
N TYR A 714 -9.05 -16.69 25.61
CA TYR A 714 -9.63 -15.94 24.50
C TYR A 714 -11.14 -15.71 24.64
N ARG A 715 -11.77 -16.30 25.66
CA ARG A 715 -13.23 -16.28 25.87
C ARG A 715 -13.99 -16.74 24.61
N SER A 716 -13.48 -17.79 23.95
CA SER A 716 -14.07 -18.25 22.69
C SER A 716 -15.39 -19.00 22.90
N THR A 717 -16.32 -18.79 21.96
CA THR A 717 -17.64 -19.42 21.91
C THR A 717 -17.88 -20.05 20.55
N SER A 718 -19.03 -20.69 20.36
CA SER A 718 -19.50 -21.24 19.08
C SER A 718 -19.64 -20.23 17.93
N ASN A 719 -19.37 -18.95 18.18
CA ASN A 719 -19.35 -17.87 17.20
C ASN A 719 -17.94 -17.30 16.94
N THR A 720 -16.92 -17.77 17.67
CA THR A 720 -15.54 -17.35 17.44
C THR A 720 -15.00 -18.01 16.16
N VAL A 721 -14.51 -17.19 15.25
CA VAL A 721 -13.71 -17.60 14.08
C VAL A 721 -12.27 -17.16 14.35
N LEU A 722 -11.32 -18.07 14.17
CA LEU A 722 -9.89 -17.85 14.38
C LEU A 722 -9.15 -17.72 13.06
#